data_AF-A0A4X2KSP6-F1
#
_entry.id   AF-A0A4X2KSP6-F1
#
_cell.length_a   1.000
_cell.length_b   1.000
_cell.length_c   1.000
_cell.angle_alpha   90.00
_cell.angle_beta   90.00
_cell.angle_gamma   90.00
#
_symmetry.space_group_name_H-M   'P 1'
#
loop_
_entity.id
_entity.type
_entity.pdbx_description
1 polymer ?
#
loop_
_entity_poly.entity_id
_entity_poly.type
_entity_poly.pdbx_seq_one_letter_code
_entity_poly.pdbx_strand_id
1 'polypeptide(L)'
;MPQERTVRLQYGNRIEAVCVLGTRLWVDVYSAAPADAKTFSLKHTDGVQVEAVIDGQAEEATANGKQRWALSPSTILRLSMSQPSTEVSSDKVTVNYYSEENKTPIDQAGLFLTAIEISLDVDADRDGVVEKNNPKKASWTWGPDGHGAILLVNCDREVPWLPKEDCSDNKIYTREDLKDMSRMILRTNGPSQLPAGYEMVLYISISDSDKVGVFYVDNPFFGRRYIHILGRQKLFHVVKYTGGKAELEFFVEGLQFPDESFSGLVSIHVSLLELLMEGLPQTPIYTDTVTFHVAPWIMTPNTLPPVSVLVCSMKDNYLFLKEIKNLIEKTDCKLKICFQYMNRGDRWIQDEVEFGYIDAPHKGFPVVLDSPRDGNLKDFPVKELLGPDFGYVTREPLFEAVTSLDSFGNLEVSPPVTVNGKEYPLGRILIGSSFPLSGGRRMTKVVRDFLQAQVVQAPVELYSDWLIVGHVDEFMTFVPIPGKKKEFRLLMASTSACYKLFREKQKEGHGEAILFKGLGGMSNKRITINKILSNENLVQQNLYAQRCLDWNRDILKKELGLTEKDIIDLPALFKLNEEGQAMAYFPNMVNMIVLDKDLGVPKPFGPLIDEQCCLEAHVCSLLQPLGFSCTFIDDISSYHKLMGEVHCGTNVCRKPFAFKWWHVVP
;
A
#
# COMPACT_ATOMS: atom_id res chain seq x y z
N MET A 1 14.43 21.13 18.88
CA MET A 1 15.28 22.30 19.20
C MET A 1 15.64 22.96 17.89
N PRO A 2 15.75 24.31 17.83
CA PRO A 2 16.14 24.99 16.60
C PRO A 2 17.55 24.56 16.18
N GLN A 3 17.77 24.40 14.89
CA GLN A 3 19.10 24.10 14.34
C GLN A 3 20.04 25.28 14.60
N GLU A 4 21.22 25.02 15.15
CA GLU A 4 22.26 26.04 15.37
C GLU A 4 23.36 25.91 14.31
N ARG A 5 23.67 27.01 13.61
CA ARG A 5 24.73 27.10 12.60
C ARG A 5 25.85 28.00 13.10
N THR A 6 27.10 27.54 13.04
CA THR A 6 28.25 28.39 13.39
C THR A 6 28.63 29.33 12.25
N VAL A 7 28.85 30.61 12.54
CA VAL A 7 29.38 31.63 11.63
C VAL A 7 30.51 32.36 12.34
N ARG A 8 31.73 32.34 11.80
CA ARG A 8 32.85 33.03 12.44
C ARG A 8 33.02 34.42 11.84
N LEU A 9 33.19 35.43 12.69
CA LEU A 9 33.66 36.73 12.20
C LEU A 9 35.09 36.56 11.66
N GLN A 10 35.46 37.41 10.70
CA GLN A 10 36.82 37.45 10.17
C GLN A 10 37.48 38.78 10.52
N TYR A 11 38.75 38.71 10.87
CA TYR A 11 39.57 39.88 11.19
C TYR A 11 39.62 40.88 10.02
N GLY A 12 39.27 42.14 10.29
CA GLY A 12 39.31 43.24 9.32
C GLY A 12 38.32 43.15 8.15
N ASN A 13 37.46 42.12 8.09
CA ASN A 13 36.58 41.87 6.96
C ASN A 13 35.10 41.91 7.35
N ARG A 14 34.28 42.29 6.37
CA ARG A 14 32.83 42.15 6.41
C ARG A 14 32.44 40.74 5.97
N ILE A 15 31.60 40.08 6.76
CA ILE A 15 31.00 38.77 6.43
C ILE A 15 29.55 38.96 6.03
N GLU A 16 29.12 38.27 4.98
CA GLU A 16 27.72 38.16 4.58
C GLU A 16 27.26 36.73 4.79
N ALA A 17 26.09 36.55 5.40
CA ALA A 17 25.54 35.23 5.66
C ALA A 17 24.00 35.23 5.55
N VAL A 18 23.46 34.10 5.11
CA VAL A 18 22.01 33.86 5.16
C VAL A 18 21.61 33.28 6.53
N CYS A 19 20.53 33.82 7.11
CA CYS A 19 19.87 33.27 8.29
C CYS A 19 18.51 32.69 7.89
N VAL A 20 18.34 31.37 7.99
CA VAL A 20 17.02 30.77 7.73
C VAL A 20 16.13 30.91 8.97
N LEU A 21 14.90 31.39 8.81
CA LEU A 21 13.98 31.58 9.93
C LEU A 21 13.72 30.25 10.66
N GLY A 22 13.65 30.31 12.00
CA GLY A 22 13.54 29.13 12.85
C GLY A 22 14.88 28.47 13.22
N THR A 23 16.00 28.95 12.64
CA THR A 23 17.36 28.57 13.03
C THR A 23 18.02 29.64 13.91
N ARG A 24 19.17 29.32 14.49
CA ARG A 24 20.01 30.26 15.24
C ARG A 24 21.44 30.25 14.70
N LEU A 25 22.09 31.41 14.70
CA LEU A 25 23.51 31.51 14.37
C LEU A 25 24.33 31.58 15.65
N TRP A 26 25.36 30.76 15.72
CA TRP A 26 26.39 30.82 16.73
C TRP A 26 27.60 31.57 16.18
N VAL A 27 27.86 32.77 16.69
CA VAL A 27 28.87 33.68 16.17
C VAL A 27 30.09 33.79 17.09
N ASP A 28 31.23 33.37 16.57
CA ASP A 28 32.54 33.53 17.21
C ASP A 28 33.08 34.93 16.96
N VAL A 29 33.23 35.68 18.05
CA VAL A 29 33.77 37.05 18.06
C VAL A 29 35.23 37.11 18.50
N TYR A 30 35.76 36.04 19.10
CA TYR A 30 37.12 36.03 19.63
C TYR A 30 38.15 35.93 18.49
N SER A 31 37.90 35.07 17.51
CA SER A 31 38.86 34.82 16.41
C SER A 31 39.09 36.03 15.50
N ALA A 32 38.16 36.98 15.48
CA ALA A 32 38.27 38.21 14.68
C ALA A 32 38.86 39.39 15.46
N ALA A 33 39.21 39.22 16.74
CA ALA A 33 39.74 40.29 17.56
C ALA A 33 41.23 40.55 17.24
N PRO A 34 41.67 41.82 17.15
CA PRO A 34 43.09 42.17 17.15
C PRO A 34 43.83 41.62 18.38
N ALA A 35 45.13 41.35 18.23
CA ALA A 35 45.93 40.75 19.29
C ALA A 35 46.00 41.57 20.60
N ASP A 36 45.82 42.89 20.51
CA ASP A 36 45.82 43.84 21.63
C ASP A 36 44.42 44.12 22.22
N ALA A 37 43.37 43.49 21.67
CA ALA A 37 42.01 43.66 22.16
C ALA A 37 41.78 42.90 23.48
N LYS A 38 41.07 43.55 24.41
CA LYS A 38 40.67 42.98 25.71
C LYS A 38 39.16 42.85 25.89
N THR A 39 38.40 43.75 25.27
CA THR A 39 36.94 43.76 25.37
C THR A 39 36.31 44.03 24.01
N PHE A 40 35.04 43.71 23.88
CA PHE A 40 34.24 44.07 22.70
C PHE A 40 32.88 44.64 23.11
N SER A 41 32.30 45.46 22.24
CA SER A 41 30.91 45.90 22.31
C SER A 41 30.22 45.58 21.00
N LEU A 42 28.91 45.38 21.00
CA LEU A 42 28.16 45.10 19.78
C LEU A 42 27.08 46.16 19.53
N LYS A 43 26.76 46.36 18.26
CA LYS A 43 25.57 47.06 17.78
C LYS A 43 24.86 46.17 16.77
N HIS A 44 23.54 46.22 16.71
CA HIS A 44 22.79 45.47 15.70
C HIS A 44 21.56 46.25 15.22
N THR A 45 21.02 45.85 14.07
CA THR A 45 19.74 46.36 13.57
C THR A 45 18.58 45.78 14.38
N ASP A 46 17.44 46.47 14.38
CA ASP A 46 16.24 46.07 15.13
C ASP A 46 15.67 44.71 14.69
N GLY A 47 15.95 44.29 13.45
CA GLY A 47 15.54 42.99 12.89
C GLY A 47 16.33 41.78 13.41
N VAL A 48 17.39 42.00 14.18
CA VAL A 48 18.27 40.93 14.70
C VAL A 48 18.17 40.90 16.22
N GLN A 49 17.86 39.72 16.77
CA GLN A 49 17.99 39.46 18.21
C GLN A 49 19.40 38.91 18.47
N VAL A 50 20.10 39.49 19.44
CA VAL A 50 21.48 39.11 19.77
C VAL A 50 21.58 38.84 21.26
N GLU A 51 22.07 37.65 21.62
CA GLU A 51 22.42 37.28 22.99
C GLU A 51 23.93 37.08 23.09
N ALA A 52 24.58 37.72 24.08
CA ALA A 52 25.94 37.39 24.46
C ALA A 52 25.91 36.19 25.39
N VAL A 53 26.54 35.07 25.01
CA VAL A 53 26.62 33.87 25.85
C VAL A 53 28.01 33.78 26.43
N ILE A 54 28.09 33.82 27.76
CA ILE A 54 29.34 33.83 28.55
C ILE A 54 29.30 32.64 29.48
N ASP A 55 30.22 31.69 29.29
CA ASP A 55 30.31 30.45 30.08
C ASP A 55 28.95 29.71 30.22
N GLY A 56 28.14 29.75 29.15
CA GLY A 56 26.83 29.10 29.06
C GLY A 56 25.65 29.95 29.55
N GLN A 57 25.86 31.13 30.12
CA GLN A 57 24.79 32.07 30.49
C GLN A 57 24.54 33.07 29.36
N ALA A 58 23.28 33.17 28.92
CA ALA A 58 22.87 34.08 27.85
C ALA A 58 22.34 35.40 28.43
N GLU A 59 22.88 36.53 27.95
CA GLU A 59 22.44 37.88 28.24
C GLU A 59 21.98 38.55 26.94
N GLU A 60 20.75 39.06 26.89
CA GLU A 60 20.24 39.76 25.72
C GLU A 60 20.93 41.12 25.56
N ALA A 61 21.44 41.40 24.37
CA ALA A 61 22.15 42.64 24.08
C ALA A 61 21.18 43.69 23.50
N THR A 62 21.38 44.95 23.88
CA THR A 62 20.60 46.07 23.33
C THR A 62 21.18 46.56 22.00
N ALA A 63 20.33 46.87 21.01
CA ALA A 63 20.69 47.24 19.63
C ALA A 63 21.79 48.31 19.49
N ASN A 64 21.82 49.32 20.38
CA ASN A 64 22.84 50.37 20.41
C ASN A 64 23.56 50.43 21.77
N GLY A 65 23.75 49.28 22.39
CA GLY A 65 24.42 49.14 23.67
C GLY A 65 25.84 49.71 23.67
N LYS A 66 26.22 50.35 24.77
CA LYS A 66 27.63 50.69 25.07
C LYS A 66 28.28 49.66 26.00
N GLN A 67 27.54 48.60 26.35
CA GLN A 67 28.02 47.50 27.18
C GLN A 67 29.22 46.84 26.51
N ARG A 68 30.22 46.51 27.33
CA ARG A 68 31.44 45.84 26.92
C ARG A 68 31.52 44.51 27.65
N TRP A 69 31.85 43.46 26.92
CA TRP A 69 32.12 42.15 27.47
C TRP A 69 33.61 41.83 27.30
N ALA A 70 34.15 41.04 28.22
CA ALA A 70 35.51 40.54 28.11
C ALA A 70 35.64 39.61 26.91
N LEU A 71 36.71 39.77 26.13
CA LEU A 71 37.05 38.83 25.08
C LEU A 71 37.53 37.53 25.72
N SER A 72 36.82 36.44 25.42
CA SER A 72 37.17 35.08 25.84
C SER A 72 36.80 34.12 24.71
N PRO A 73 37.56 33.04 24.51
CA PRO A 73 37.15 31.94 23.63
C PRO A 73 35.80 31.30 24.02
N SER A 74 35.38 31.45 25.28
CA SER A 74 34.08 30.98 25.78
C SER A 74 32.94 32.00 25.62
N THR A 75 33.23 33.24 25.19
CA THR A 75 32.24 34.27 24.94
C THR A 75 31.86 34.30 23.47
N ILE A 76 30.57 34.12 23.19
CA ILE A 76 30.03 33.98 21.84
C ILE A 76 28.77 34.82 21.69
N LEU A 77 28.34 35.08 20.46
CA LEU A 77 27.02 35.66 20.21
C LEU A 77 26.07 34.60 19.66
N ARG A 78 24.83 34.57 20.16
CA ARG A 78 23.74 33.79 19.59
C ARG A 78 22.75 34.73 18.93
N LEU A 79 22.51 34.54 17.64
CA LEU A 79 21.69 35.42 16.83
C LEU A 79 20.46 34.67 16.33
N SER A 80 19.31 35.35 16.35
CA SER A 80 18.09 34.88 15.70
C SER A 80 17.35 36.03 15.03
N MET A 81 16.59 35.68 14.00
CA MET A 81 15.72 36.61 13.28
C MET A 81 14.33 36.00 13.21
N SER A 82 13.29 36.82 13.41
CA SER A 82 11.89 36.38 13.45
C SER A 82 11.10 36.78 12.19
N GLN A 83 11.69 37.58 11.31
CA GLN A 83 11.07 38.08 10.09
C GLN A 83 12.07 38.02 8.93
N PRO A 84 11.61 37.79 7.69
CA PRO A 84 12.46 37.80 6.51
C PRO A 84 12.95 39.22 6.20
N SER A 85 14.17 39.33 5.67
CA SER A 85 14.74 40.62 5.26
C SER A 85 14.05 41.14 4.00
N THR A 86 13.90 42.47 3.90
CA THR A 86 13.32 43.13 2.71
C THR A 86 14.34 43.31 1.59
N GLU A 87 15.60 43.55 1.94
CA GLU A 87 16.72 43.72 1.00
C GLU A 87 17.86 42.77 1.35
N VAL A 88 18.73 42.50 0.37
CA VAL A 88 19.90 41.66 0.58
C VAL A 88 20.89 42.37 1.51
N SER A 89 21.37 41.65 2.52
CA SER A 89 22.38 42.12 3.46
C SER A 89 21.97 43.43 4.18
N SER A 90 20.67 43.61 4.44
CA SER A 90 20.12 44.80 5.12
C SER A 90 20.31 44.77 6.63
N ASP A 91 20.27 43.57 7.21
CA ASP A 91 20.41 43.37 8.64
C ASP A 91 21.88 43.22 9.00
N LYS A 92 22.31 43.79 10.12
CA LYS A 92 23.73 43.75 10.49
C LYS A 92 23.96 43.69 11.98
N VAL A 93 25.02 42.99 12.34
CA VAL A 93 25.65 43.00 13.65
C VAL A 93 27.07 43.51 13.49
N THR A 94 27.44 44.48 14.30
CA THR A 94 28.75 45.15 14.25
C THR A 94 29.41 45.01 15.60
N VAL A 95 30.54 44.31 15.63
CA VAL A 95 31.36 44.10 16.82
C VAL A 95 32.54 45.06 16.78
N ASN A 96 32.69 45.87 17.82
CA ASN A 96 33.80 46.81 17.99
C ASN A 96 34.74 46.28 19.06
N TYR A 97 36.03 46.25 18.79
CA TYR A 97 37.07 45.77 19.70
C TYR A 97 37.81 46.92 20.37
N TYR A 98 38.24 46.75 21.62
CA TYR A 98 38.93 47.77 22.40
C TYR A 98 40.15 47.18 23.12
N SER A 99 41.25 47.93 23.13
CA SER A 99 42.37 47.73 24.05
C SER A 99 42.06 48.32 25.43
N GLU A 100 42.92 48.05 26.41
CA GLU A 100 42.72 48.37 27.83
C GLU A 100 42.65 49.89 28.12
N GLU A 101 43.33 50.72 27.33
CA GLU A 101 43.50 52.17 27.57
C GLU A 101 42.60 53.06 26.67
N ASN A 102 42.02 52.51 25.60
CA ASN A 102 41.33 53.28 24.57
C ASN A 102 39.80 53.33 24.77
N LYS A 103 39.24 54.55 24.66
CA LYS A 103 37.79 54.76 24.62
C LYS A 103 37.20 54.55 23.22
N THR A 104 38.02 54.66 22.18
CA THR A 104 37.65 54.43 20.78
C THR A 104 37.92 52.98 20.37
N PRO A 105 37.09 52.38 19.49
CA PRO A 105 37.39 51.07 18.94
C PRO A 105 38.75 51.05 18.23
N ILE A 106 39.55 50.01 18.48
CA ILE A 106 40.82 49.77 17.77
C ILE A 106 40.58 49.04 16.44
N ASP A 107 39.49 48.28 16.34
CA ASP A 107 39.05 47.60 15.13
C ASP A 107 37.55 47.27 15.18
N GLN A 108 36.98 46.84 14.06
CA GLN A 108 35.58 46.46 13.92
C GLN A 108 35.43 45.26 12.98
N ALA A 109 34.59 44.31 13.38
CA ALA A 109 34.12 43.22 12.52
C ALA A 109 32.60 43.34 12.29
N GLY A 110 32.16 43.09 11.06
CA GLY A 110 30.75 43.21 10.67
C GLY A 110 30.19 41.90 10.12
N LEU A 111 29.01 41.52 10.57
CA LEU A 111 28.20 40.45 10.02
C LEU A 111 26.93 41.04 9.42
N PHE A 112 26.75 40.85 8.12
CA PHE A 112 25.58 41.28 7.38
C PHE A 112 24.73 40.06 7.07
N LEU A 113 23.46 40.15 7.43
CA LEU A 113 22.52 39.05 7.42
C LEU A 113 21.45 39.30 6.38
N THR A 114 21.07 38.21 5.71
CA THR A 114 19.85 38.14 4.92
C THR A 114 18.97 37.05 5.52
N ALA A 115 17.85 37.43 6.12
CA ALA A 115 16.88 36.47 6.65
C ALA A 115 15.93 35.99 5.55
N ILE A 116 15.77 34.67 5.45
CA ILE A 116 14.81 34.04 4.53
C ILE A 116 14.03 32.92 5.22
N GLU A 117 12.78 32.75 4.83
CA GLU A 117 11.96 31.59 5.17
C GLU A 117 12.12 30.54 4.07
N ILE A 118 12.38 29.28 4.45
CA ILE A 118 12.40 28.12 3.56
C ILE A 118 11.68 26.98 4.28
N SER A 119 10.58 26.51 3.72
CA SER A 119 9.84 25.34 4.24
C SER A 119 9.39 24.46 3.09
N LEU A 120 9.79 23.19 3.11
CA LEU A 120 9.25 22.16 2.22
C LEU A 120 8.11 21.46 2.94
N ASP A 121 6.90 21.58 2.40
CA ASP A 121 5.68 21.20 3.11
C ASP A 121 4.88 20.15 2.32
N VAL A 122 4.26 19.25 3.07
CA VAL A 122 3.44 18.13 2.58
C VAL A 122 2.24 17.96 3.51
N ASP A 123 1.20 17.25 3.06
CA ASP A 123 0.04 16.83 3.87
C ASP A 123 0.46 15.77 4.91
N ALA A 124 0.98 16.20 6.06
CA ALA A 124 1.49 15.28 7.09
C ALA A 124 0.46 14.95 8.18
N ASP A 125 -0.65 15.70 8.27
CA ASP A 125 -1.78 15.37 9.15
C ASP A 125 -2.91 14.58 8.46
N ARG A 126 -2.77 14.35 7.14
CA ARG A 126 -3.54 13.40 6.32
C ARG A 126 -5.00 13.84 6.12
N ASP A 127 -5.22 15.16 5.97
CA ASP A 127 -6.54 15.74 5.72
C ASP A 127 -6.81 16.06 4.23
N GLY A 128 -5.82 15.85 3.36
CA GLY A 128 -5.87 16.13 1.93
C GLY A 128 -5.38 17.53 1.54
N VAL A 129 -4.90 18.33 2.49
CA VAL A 129 -4.41 19.70 2.28
C VAL A 129 -2.98 19.85 2.82
N VAL A 130 -2.10 20.47 2.03
CA VAL A 130 -0.71 20.72 2.45
C VAL A 130 -0.65 21.87 3.47
N GLU A 131 -0.55 21.53 4.75
CA GLU A 131 -0.39 22.46 5.86
C GLU A 131 0.98 23.16 5.85
N LYS A 132 1.15 24.19 6.70
CA LYS A 132 2.38 24.99 6.76
C LYS A 132 3.32 24.45 7.82
N ASN A 133 4.51 24.03 7.39
CA ASN A 133 5.62 23.62 8.23
C ASN A 133 5.21 22.72 9.41
N ASN A 134 4.51 21.62 9.14
CA ASN A 134 4.17 20.66 10.19
C ASN A 134 5.46 20.15 10.84
N PRO A 135 5.61 20.27 12.18
CA PRO A 135 6.85 19.89 12.87
C PRO A 135 7.17 18.40 12.77
N LYS A 136 6.21 17.58 12.33
CA LYS A 136 6.32 16.12 12.22
C LYS A 136 6.57 15.63 10.79
N LYS A 137 6.60 16.53 9.79
CA LYS A 137 6.68 16.22 8.34
C LYS A 137 7.91 15.39 7.91
N ALA A 138 8.99 15.43 8.71
CA ALA A 138 10.23 14.69 8.47
C ALA A 138 10.23 13.25 9.02
N SER A 139 9.07 12.74 9.43
CA SER A 139 8.93 11.40 10.01
C SER A 139 7.56 10.83 9.68
N TRP A 140 7.40 9.51 9.84
CA TRP A 140 6.13 8.83 9.59
C TRP A 140 5.78 7.88 10.74
N THR A 141 4.53 7.90 11.19
CA THR A 141 4.05 7.04 12.29
C THR A 141 2.66 6.46 12.00
N TRP A 142 2.47 5.20 12.39
CA TRP A 142 1.22 4.45 12.29
C TRP A 142 0.16 4.94 13.29
N GLY A 143 -1.11 4.61 13.02
CA GLY A 143 -2.21 4.77 13.96
C GLY A 143 -3.06 6.03 13.76
N PRO A 144 -4.17 6.16 14.52
CA PRO A 144 -5.10 7.28 14.40
C PRO A 144 -4.48 8.63 14.79
N ASP A 145 -3.52 8.63 15.72
CA ASP A 145 -2.74 9.82 16.12
C ASP A 145 -1.41 9.95 15.33
N GLY A 146 -1.23 9.06 14.34
CA GLY A 146 -0.06 9.02 13.49
C GLY A 146 0.01 10.19 12.52
N HIS A 147 1.19 10.42 11.96
CA HIS A 147 1.49 11.55 11.08
C HIS A 147 2.45 11.14 9.97
N GLY A 148 2.69 12.05 9.03
CA GLY A 148 3.55 11.87 7.87
C GLY A 148 2.72 11.62 6.60
N ALA A 149 3.23 12.13 5.49
CA ALA A 149 2.51 12.15 4.22
C ALA A 149 2.41 10.75 3.60
N ILE A 150 1.41 10.58 2.75
CA ILE A 150 1.12 9.33 2.04
C ILE A 150 1.27 9.58 0.55
N LEU A 151 1.84 8.60 -0.15
CA LEU A 151 2.10 8.64 -1.59
C LEU A 151 1.45 7.43 -2.27
N LEU A 152 0.71 7.63 -3.37
CA LEU A 152 0.21 6.52 -4.17
C LEU A 152 1.27 6.05 -5.17
N VAL A 153 1.27 4.74 -5.47
CA VAL A 153 1.97 4.25 -6.66
C VAL A 153 1.10 4.59 -7.88
N ASN A 154 1.65 5.34 -8.83
CA ASN A 154 0.93 5.82 -10.01
C ASN A 154 0.86 4.75 -11.10
N CYS A 155 0.20 3.64 -10.76
CA CYS A 155 0.22 2.38 -11.49
C CYS A 155 -0.98 2.16 -12.42
N ASP A 156 -1.84 3.16 -12.59
CA ASP A 156 -2.92 3.16 -13.56
C ASP A 156 -2.47 3.75 -14.90
N ARG A 157 -3.41 4.06 -15.79
CA ARG A 157 -3.08 4.56 -17.13
C ARG A 157 -4.12 5.53 -17.66
N GLU A 158 -3.75 6.80 -17.69
CA GLU A 158 -4.58 7.90 -18.19
C GLU A 158 -4.69 7.94 -19.72
N VAL A 159 -3.65 7.49 -20.43
CA VAL A 159 -3.56 7.58 -21.89
C VAL A 159 -3.66 6.19 -22.54
N PRO A 160 -4.80 5.83 -23.17
CA PRO A 160 -5.05 4.45 -23.62
C PRO A 160 -4.11 3.92 -24.71
N TRP A 161 -3.49 4.80 -25.51
CA TRP A 161 -2.56 4.37 -26.57
C TRP A 161 -1.13 4.11 -26.08
N LEU A 162 -0.81 4.43 -24.83
CA LEU A 162 0.43 4.00 -24.20
C LEU A 162 0.24 2.57 -23.64
N PRO A 163 1.20 1.66 -23.80
CA PRO A 163 1.01 0.26 -23.41
C PRO A 163 1.28 -0.03 -21.93
N LYS A 164 1.76 0.96 -21.16
CA LYS A 164 2.26 0.80 -19.80
C LYS A 164 1.54 1.75 -18.84
N GLU A 165 1.76 1.51 -17.56
CA GLU A 165 1.36 2.34 -16.41
C GLU A 165 2.02 3.72 -16.48
N ASP A 166 1.41 4.73 -15.89
CA ASP A 166 1.92 6.11 -15.95
C ASP A 166 3.30 6.24 -15.26
N CYS A 167 3.55 5.53 -14.16
CA CYS A 167 4.86 5.49 -13.48
C CYS A 167 6.00 4.78 -14.27
N SER A 168 5.72 4.25 -15.46
CA SER A 168 6.73 3.56 -16.29
C SER A 168 7.68 4.51 -17.04
N ASP A 169 7.35 5.80 -17.16
CA ASP A 169 8.23 6.80 -17.77
C ASP A 169 8.46 8.03 -16.86
N ASN A 170 8.97 9.14 -17.41
CA ASN A 170 9.28 10.37 -16.66
C ASN A 170 8.45 11.55 -17.22
N LYS A 171 7.22 11.31 -17.68
CA LYS A 171 6.37 12.29 -18.37
C LYS A 171 4.94 12.22 -17.86
N ILE A 172 4.32 13.39 -17.83
CA ILE A 172 2.89 13.56 -17.60
C ILE A 172 2.27 14.03 -18.91
N TYR A 173 1.21 13.35 -19.34
CA TYR A 173 0.52 13.68 -20.60
C TYR A 173 -0.82 14.37 -20.36
N THR A 174 -1.48 14.09 -19.24
CA THR A 174 -2.82 14.60 -18.93
C THR A 174 -2.80 15.37 -17.61
N ARG A 175 -3.83 16.17 -17.36
CA ARG A 175 -4.00 16.82 -16.05
C ARG A 175 -4.59 15.85 -15.02
N GLU A 176 -5.24 14.79 -15.48
CA GLU A 176 -5.94 13.83 -14.62
C GLU A 176 -4.93 13.03 -13.79
N ASP A 177 -3.79 12.68 -14.38
CA ASP A 177 -2.61 12.07 -13.75
C ASP A 177 -2.12 12.82 -12.48
N LEU A 178 -2.24 14.16 -12.46
CA LEU A 178 -1.88 14.95 -11.27
C LEU A 178 -2.78 14.69 -10.05
N LYS A 179 -3.94 14.06 -10.24
CA LYS A 179 -4.87 13.75 -9.13
C LYS A 179 -4.43 12.52 -8.34
N ASP A 180 -3.63 11.65 -8.95
CA ASP A 180 -3.00 10.48 -8.31
C ASP A 180 -1.75 10.86 -7.52
N MET A 181 -1.21 12.03 -7.83
CA MET A 181 0.01 12.54 -7.21
C MET A 181 -0.25 13.31 -5.92
N SER A 182 0.65 13.11 -4.97
CA SER A 182 0.65 13.87 -3.72
C SER A 182 1.27 15.26 -3.92
N ARG A 183 0.68 16.27 -3.31
CA ARG A 183 1.16 17.65 -3.42
C ARG A 183 2.29 17.90 -2.43
N MET A 184 3.32 18.62 -2.89
CA MET A 184 4.44 19.08 -2.08
C MET A 184 4.69 20.55 -2.43
N ILE A 185 4.80 21.43 -1.43
CA ILE A 185 4.90 22.88 -1.65
C ILE A 185 6.18 23.39 -1.00
N LEU A 186 7.06 23.99 -1.81
CA LEU A 186 8.17 24.78 -1.28
C LEU A 186 7.71 26.21 -1.07
N ARG A 187 7.65 26.64 0.18
CA ARG A 187 7.28 28.00 0.59
C ARG A 187 8.55 28.78 0.91
N THR A 188 8.71 29.93 0.27
CA THR A 188 9.84 30.83 0.50
C THR A 188 9.38 32.25 0.78
N ASN A 189 10.12 32.96 1.62
CA ASN A 189 9.90 34.38 1.88
C ASN A 189 11.23 35.10 2.11
N GLY A 190 11.46 36.24 1.46
CA GLY A 190 12.74 36.94 1.54
C GLY A 190 12.85 38.12 0.57
N PRO A 191 14.06 38.68 0.40
CA PRO A 191 14.31 39.79 -0.52
C PRO A 191 14.12 39.39 -1.98
N SER A 192 14.25 40.34 -2.91
CA SER A 192 14.03 40.10 -4.35
C SER A 192 14.94 39.03 -4.98
N GLN A 193 16.10 38.76 -4.37
CA GLN A 193 17.10 37.78 -4.82
C GLN A 193 17.88 37.23 -3.62
N LEU A 194 18.46 36.03 -3.74
CA LEU A 194 19.40 35.52 -2.74
C LEU A 194 20.73 36.30 -2.81
N PRO A 195 21.52 36.33 -1.72
CA PRO A 195 22.89 36.85 -1.77
C PRO A 195 23.75 36.08 -2.77
N ALA A 196 24.81 36.71 -3.28
CA ALA A 196 25.72 36.07 -4.22
C ALA A 196 26.34 34.81 -3.60
N GLY A 197 26.47 33.75 -4.39
CA GLY A 197 27.01 32.46 -3.94
C GLY A 197 26.00 31.54 -3.27
N TYR A 198 24.72 31.92 -3.16
CA TYR A 198 23.68 31.06 -2.59
C TYR A 198 22.72 30.52 -3.66
N GLU A 199 22.35 29.25 -3.54
CA GLU A 199 21.30 28.63 -4.34
C GLU A 199 20.49 27.62 -3.53
N MET A 200 19.27 27.32 -4.01
CA MET A 200 18.42 26.29 -3.41
C MET A 200 18.37 25.07 -4.30
N VAL A 201 18.49 23.88 -3.72
CA VAL A 201 18.49 22.62 -4.45
C VAL A 201 17.51 21.66 -3.79
N LEU A 202 16.57 21.15 -4.58
CA LEU A 202 15.76 19.99 -4.22
C LEU A 202 16.51 18.72 -4.60
N TYR A 203 16.50 17.69 -3.76
CA TYR A 203 17.17 16.42 -4.07
C TYR A 203 16.56 15.22 -3.36
N ILE A 204 16.89 14.03 -3.88
CA ILE A 204 16.56 12.71 -3.34
C ILE A 204 17.83 11.85 -3.26
N SER A 205 17.76 10.78 -2.47
CA SER A 205 18.81 9.78 -2.42
C SER A 205 18.86 8.95 -3.71
N ILE A 206 20.00 8.33 -3.99
CA ILE A 206 20.09 7.37 -5.11
C ILE A 206 19.19 6.15 -4.89
N SER A 207 18.98 5.72 -3.64
CA SER A 207 18.13 4.59 -3.27
C SER A 207 16.64 4.86 -3.49
N ASP A 208 16.21 6.13 -3.43
CA ASP A 208 14.82 6.52 -3.66
C ASP A 208 14.57 6.90 -5.13
N SER A 209 15.62 7.04 -5.95
CA SER A 209 15.52 7.55 -7.32
C SER A 209 14.70 6.67 -8.27
N ASP A 210 14.51 5.40 -7.94
CA ASP A 210 13.63 4.47 -8.67
C ASP A 210 12.31 4.20 -7.93
N LYS A 211 12.07 4.88 -6.81
CA LYS A 211 10.87 4.79 -5.96
C LYS A 211 9.94 5.99 -6.08
N VAL A 212 10.46 7.15 -6.48
CA VAL A 212 9.66 8.39 -6.61
C VAL A 212 9.93 9.16 -7.90
N GLY A 213 8.90 9.82 -8.41
CA GLY A 213 8.98 10.86 -9.43
C GLY A 213 8.44 12.18 -8.88
N VAL A 214 9.08 13.31 -9.22
CA VAL A 214 8.62 14.66 -8.82
C VAL A 214 8.52 15.56 -10.03
N PHE A 215 7.37 16.21 -10.17
CA PHE A 215 7.06 17.08 -11.29
C PHE A 215 6.72 18.49 -10.82
N TYR A 216 7.11 19.46 -11.65
CA TYR A 216 6.73 20.87 -11.54
C TYR A 216 5.83 21.26 -12.70
N VAL A 217 4.75 21.99 -12.42
CA VAL A 217 3.82 22.50 -13.45
C VAL A 217 4.20 23.93 -13.81
N ASP A 218 4.75 24.10 -15.00
CA ASP A 218 4.99 25.42 -15.60
C ASP A 218 3.83 25.82 -16.52
N ASN A 219 3.52 27.12 -16.59
CA ASN A 219 2.44 27.65 -17.43
C ASN A 219 2.99 28.66 -18.47
N PRO A 220 3.82 28.23 -19.44
CA PRO A 220 4.30 29.12 -20.49
C PRO A 220 3.19 29.52 -21.48
N PHE A 221 3.49 30.52 -22.33
CA PHE A 221 2.53 31.14 -23.26
C PHE A 221 1.79 30.14 -24.18
N PHE A 222 2.43 29.02 -24.55
CA PHE A 222 1.87 28.02 -25.48
C PHE A 222 1.18 26.82 -24.79
N GLY A 223 0.87 26.92 -23.50
CA GLY A 223 0.14 25.89 -22.75
C GLY A 223 0.94 25.33 -21.59
N ARG A 224 0.31 24.46 -20.79
CA ARG A 224 0.94 23.89 -19.60
C ARG A 224 2.07 22.93 -19.96
N ARG A 225 3.13 22.95 -19.16
CA ARG A 225 4.26 22.02 -19.29
C ARG A 225 4.51 21.35 -17.95
N TYR A 226 4.56 20.02 -17.97
CA TYR A 226 4.94 19.21 -16.83
C TYR A 226 6.43 18.88 -16.93
N ILE A 227 7.20 19.23 -15.91
CA ILE A 227 8.66 19.10 -15.91
C ILE A 227 9.05 18.09 -14.83
N HIS A 228 9.57 16.93 -15.23
CA HIS A 228 10.18 15.97 -14.32
C HIS A 228 11.48 16.53 -13.75
N ILE A 229 11.52 16.80 -12.45
CA ILE A 229 12.64 17.45 -11.77
C ILE A 229 13.47 16.48 -10.92
N LEU A 230 12.86 15.44 -10.33
CA LEU A 230 13.53 14.42 -9.52
C LEU A 230 12.95 13.05 -9.81
N GLY A 231 13.77 12.01 -9.76
CA GLY A 231 13.38 10.61 -9.96
C GLY A 231 14.45 9.86 -10.74
N ARG A 232 14.06 8.92 -11.60
CA ARG A 232 15.00 8.10 -12.37
C ARG A 232 15.95 9.01 -13.15
N GLN A 233 17.26 8.84 -12.93
CA GLN A 233 18.35 9.59 -13.56
C GLN A 233 18.43 11.10 -13.18
N LYS A 234 17.61 11.59 -12.25
CA LYS A 234 17.65 12.98 -11.76
C LYS A 234 17.60 13.01 -10.24
N LEU A 235 18.76 13.16 -9.61
CA LEU A 235 18.87 13.17 -8.15
C LEU A 235 18.65 14.55 -7.53
N PHE A 236 18.83 15.62 -8.30
CA PHE A 236 18.69 16.98 -7.80
C PHE A 236 18.17 17.95 -8.86
N HIS A 237 17.59 19.05 -8.40
CA HIS A 237 17.09 20.15 -9.21
C HIS A 237 17.38 21.49 -8.53
N VAL A 238 18.10 22.38 -9.22
CA VAL A 238 18.32 23.74 -8.75
C VAL A 238 17.03 24.53 -8.90
N VAL A 239 16.51 25.03 -7.77
CA VAL A 239 15.25 25.76 -7.70
C VAL A 239 15.49 27.22 -8.09
N LYS A 240 14.63 27.74 -8.97
CA LYS A 240 14.61 29.17 -9.28
C LYS A 240 13.96 29.95 -8.14
N TYR A 241 14.78 30.61 -7.32
CA TYR A 241 14.30 31.49 -6.27
C TYR A 241 13.46 32.65 -6.84
N THR A 242 12.34 32.94 -6.18
CA THR A 242 11.50 34.10 -6.45
C THR A 242 11.36 34.87 -5.16
N GLY A 243 11.75 36.14 -5.17
CA GLY A 243 11.70 36.99 -3.98
C GLY A 243 10.29 37.33 -3.51
N GLY A 244 10.21 37.88 -2.30
CA GLY A 244 8.94 38.06 -1.59
C GLY A 244 8.36 36.72 -1.15
N LYS A 245 7.06 36.72 -0.84
CA LYS A 245 6.33 35.51 -0.45
C LYS A 245 5.95 34.71 -1.70
N ALA A 246 6.60 33.56 -1.89
CA ALA A 246 6.41 32.69 -3.03
C ALA A 246 6.10 31.25 -2.59
N GLU A 247 5.32 30.55 -3.39
CA GLU A 247 5.06 29.12 -3.23
C GLU A 247 5.31 28.44 -4.58
N LEU A 248 6.10 27.37 -4.56
CA LEU A 248 6.32 26.48 -5.70
C LEU A 248 5.66 25.15 -5.41
N GLU A 249 4.72 24.77 -6.25
CA GLU A 249 3.98 23.52 -6.11
C GLU A 249 4.59 22.41 -6.98
N PHE A 250 4.77 21.25 -6.35
CA PHE A 250 5.26 20.03 -6.95
C PHE A 250 4.24 18.91 -6.75
N PHE A 251 4.26 17.96 -7.68
CA PHE A 251 3.42 16.77 -7.67
C PHE A 251 4.35 15.55 -7.61
N VAL A 252 4.10 14.67 -6.64
CA VAL A 252 4.95 13.52 -6.32
C VAL A 252 4.17 12.24 -6.62
N GLU A 253 4.80 11.32 -7.34
CA GLU A 253 4.28 9.97 -7.60
C GLU A 253 5.19 8.90 -7.00
N GLY A 254 4.59 7.80 -6.54
CA GLY A 254 5.29 6.58 -6.19
C GLY A 254 5.48 5.70 -7.44
N LEU A 255 6.64 5.07 -7.55
CA LEU A 255 7.01 4.23 -8.69
C LEU A 255 7.06 2.73 -8.36
N GLN A 256 7.09 2.39 -7.08
CA GLN A 256 7.19 1.02 -6.58
C GLN A 256 6.39 0.88 -5.30
N PHE A 257 5.66 -0.24 -5.17
CA PHE A 257 5.04 -0.65 -3.92
C PHE A 257 6.08 -1.07 -2.88
N PRO A 258 5.75 -1.04 -1.57
CA PRO A 258 6.55 -1.72 -0.54
C PRO A 258 6.87 -3.16 -0.95
N ASP A 259 8.08 -3.61 -0.67
CA ASP A 259 8.60 -4.93 -1.08
C ASP A 259 9.70 -5.41 -0.12
N GLU A 260 10.26 -6.61 -0.33
CA GLU A 260 11.27 -7.25 0.54
C GLU A 260 12.41 -6.29 0.96
N SER A 261 12.87 -5.46 0.02
CA SER A 261 13.98 -4.52 0.20
C SER A 261 13.56 -3.06 0.38
N PHE A 262 12.26 -2.77 0.35
CA PHE A 262 11.73 -1.41 0.37
C PHE A 262 10.57 -1.27 1.36
N SER A 263 10.82 -0.54 2.44
CA SER A 263 9.84 -0.33 3.52
C SER A 263 8.60 0.48 3.12
N GLY A 264 8.60 1.13 1.96
CA GLY A 264 7.60 2.13 1.59
C GLY A 264 7.99 3.57 1.94
N LEU A 265 9.00 3.79 2.78
CA LEU A 265 9.43 5.14 3.17
C LEU A 265 10.41 5.75 2.16
N VAL A 266 10.15 6.99 1.77
CA VAL A 266 10.99 7.80 0.88
C VAL A 266 11.11 9.23 1.42
N SER A 267 12.25 9.88 1.20
CA SER A 267 12.48 11.25 1.68
C SER A 267 12.85 12.20 0.55
N ILE A 268 12.32 13.42 0.62
CA ILE A 268 12.66 14.51 -0.30
C ILE A 268 13.20 15.67 0.52
N HIS A 269 14.28 16.27 0.02
CA HIS A 269 15.02 17.29 0.72
C HIS A 269 15.07 18.58 -0.10
N VAL A 270 15.04 19.72 0.59
CA VAL A 270 15.50 21.00 0.04
C VAL A 270 16.69 21.47 0.85
N SER A 271 17.75 21.92 0.19
CA SER A 271 18.88 22.57 0.86
C SER A 271 19.20 23.93 0.27
N LEU A 272 19.55 24.86 1.15
CA LEU A 272 20.24 26.09 0.78
C LEU A 272 21.74 25.80 0.75
N LEU A 273 22.36 25.98 -0.40
CA LEU A 273 23.78 25.73 -0.63
C LEU A 273 24.55 27.05 -0.73
N GLU A 274 25.77 27.06 -0.19
CA GLU A 274 26.71 28.17 -0.30
C GLU A 274 27.94 27.75 -1.10
N LEU A 275 28.23 28.51 -2.17
CA LEU A 275 29.42 28.39 -3.01
C LEU A 275 30.46 29.41 -2.56
N LEU A 276 31.49 28.94 -1.85
CA LEU A 276 32.58 29.80 -1.36
C LEU A 276 33.57 30.18 -2.47
N MET A 277 33.86 29.23 -3.37
CA MET A 277 34.81 29.43 -4.47
C MET A 277 34.49 28.46 -5.61
N GLU A 278 34.67 28.92 -6.85
CA GLU A 278 34.55 28.07 -8.02
C GLU A 278 35.51 26.87 -7.94
N GLY A 279 35.00 25.67 -8.24
CA GLY A 279 35.77 24.42 -8.14
C GLY A 279 35.73 23.72 -6.78
N LEU A 280 35.16 24.34 -5.74
CA LEU A 280 34.89 23.67 -4.46
C LEU A 280 33.45 23.13 -4.41
N PRO A 281 33.20 22.03 -3.68
CA PRO A 281 31.84 21.57 -3.43
C PRO A 281 31.06 22.64 -2.65
N GLN A 282 29.80 22.82 -3.00
CA GLN A 282 28.92 23.73 -2.28
C GLN A 282 28.60 23.18 -0.90
N THR A 283 28.53 24.07 0.09
CA THR A 283 28.27 23.70 1.48
C THR A 283 26.78 23.78 1.77
N PRO A 284 26.11 22.72 2.28
CA PRO A 284 24.73 22.80 2.71
C PRO A 284 24.64 23.61 4.02
N ILE A 285 23.93 24.74 3.95
CA ILE A 285 23.78 25.70 5.04
C ILE A 285 22.51 25.48 5.84
N TYR A 286 21.46 24.98 5.18
CA TYR A 286 20.19 24.62 5.77
C TYR A 286 19.60 23.47 4.96
N THR A 287 18.92 22.55 5.63
CA THR A 287 18.21 21.44 4.98
C THR A 287 16.87 21.26 5.67
N ASP A 288 15.81 21.20 4.87
CA ASP A 288 14.48 20.79 5.31
C ASP A 288 14.08 19.50 4.58
N THR A 289 13.36 18.62 5.27
CA THR A 289 13.08 17.25 4.80
C THR A 289 11.63 16.90 5.04
N VAL A 290 11.03 16.23 4.06
CA VAL A 290 9.71 15.63 4.16
C VAL A 290 9.79 14.13 3.88
N THR A 291 8.97 13.35 4.57
CA THR A 291 8.90 11.90 4.43
C THR A 291 7.52 11.49 3.94
N PHE A 292 7.50 10.62 2.93
CA PHE A 292 6.29 9.94 2.45
C PHE A 292 6.35 8.46 2.78
N HIS A 293 5.19 7.87 3.02
CA HIS A 293 5.00 6.43 2.99
C HIS A 293 4.17 6.07 1.75
N VAL A 294 4.71 5.20 0.89
CA VAL A 294 3.99 4.66 -0.25
C VAL A 294 2.84 3.78 0.24
N ALA A 295 1.64 4.00 -0.26
CA ALA A 295 0.46 3.24 0.12
C ALA A 295 0.63 1.74 -0.22
N PRO A 296 0.28 0.82 0.68
CA PRO A 296 0.34 -0.60 0.41
C PRO A 296 -0.80 -1.01 -0.53
N TRP A 297 -0.62 -2.15 -1.21
CA TRP A 297 -1.70 -2.85 -1.90
C TRP A 297 -2.56 -3.63 -0.89
N ILE A 298 -3.89 -3.52 -0.99
CA ILE A 298 -4.84 -4.07 -0.01
C ILE A 298 -5.90 -4.91 -0.71
N MET A 299 -6.07 -6.17 -0.30
CA MET A 299 -7.10 -7.09 -0.81
C MET A 299 -8.48 -6.83 -0.21
N THR A 300 -9.53 -7.32 -0.88
CA THR A 300 -10.92 -7.19 -0.43
C THR A 300 -11.57 -8.55 -0.11
N PRO A 301 -12.00 -8.81 1.14
CA PRO A 301 -12.65 -10.08 1.48
C PRO A 301 -14.05 -10.20 0.89
N ASN A 302 -14.54 -11.44 0.80
CA ASN A 302 -15.90 -11.75 0.33
C ASN A 302 -17.04 -11.07 1.12
N THR A 303 -16.74 -10.55 2.30
CA THR A 303 -17.67 -9.78 3.14
C THR A 303 -17.82 -8.31 2.75
N LEU A 304 -16.97 -7.77 1.86
CA LEU A 304 -17.12 -6.41 1.36
C LEU A 304 -18.15 -6.34 0.21
N PRO A 305 -18.89 -5.21 0.10
CA PRO A 305 -19.92 -5.05 -0.91
C PRO A 305 -19.37 -5.24 -2.34
N PRO A 306 -19.95 -6.13 -3.15
CA PRO A 306 -19.52 -6.35 -4.53
C PRO A 306 -19.86 -5.14 -5.42
N VAL A 307 -19.02 -4.90 -6.43
CA VAL A 307 -19.19 -3.80 -7.40
C VAL A 307 -19.35 -4.36 -8.81
N SER A 308 -18.45 -5.26 -9.22
CA SER A 308 -18.54 -5.93 -10.51
C SER A 308 -18.04 -7.36 -10.45
N VAL A 309 -18.70 -8.23 -11.21
CA VAL A 309 -18.31 -9.62 -11.41
C VAL A 309 -17.72 -9.78 -12.79
N LEU A 310 -16.53 -10.39 -12.85
CA LEU A 310 -15.84 -10.75 -14.06
C LEU A 310 -15.98 -12.25 -14.32
N VAL A 311 -16.24 -12.64 -15.57
CA VAL A 311 -16.37 -14.04 -15.98
C VAL A 311 -15.86 -14.25 -17.40
N CYS A 312 -15.24 -15.39 -17.69
CA CYS A 312 -14.84 -15.76 -19.05
C CYS A 312 -15.98 -16.40 -19.84
N SER A 313 -16.21 -15.92 -21.07
CA SER A 313 -17.08 -16.60 -22.03
C SER A 313 -16.32 -17.69 -22.78
N MET A 314 -16.85 -18.91 -22.71
CA MET A 314 -16.30 -20.10 -23.34
C MET A 314 -17.30 -20.69 -24.34
N LYS A 315 -16.83 -21.55 -25.24
CA LYS A 315 -17.71 -22.22 -26.23
C LYS A 315 -18.71 -23.17 -25.58
N ASP A 316 -18.37 -23.68 -24.39
CA ASP A 316 -19.04 -24.78 -23.68
C ASP A 316 -19.74 -24.34 -22.38
N ASN A 317 -19.74 -23.05 -22.01
CA ASN A 317 -20.26 -22.56 -20.72
C ASN A 317 -21.53 -21.68 -20.80
N TYR A 318 -22.34 -21.81 -21.85
CA TYR A 318 -23.54 -20.99 -22.04
C TYR A 318 -24.54 -21.04 -20.87
N LEU A 319 -24.81 -22.24 -20.33
CA LEU A 319 -25.72 -22.39 -19.19
C LEU A 319 -25.18 -21.71 -17.94
N PHE A 320 -23.90 -21.93 -17.64
CA PHE A 320 -23.18 -21.26 -16.55
C PHE A 320 -23.28 -19.73 -16.65
N LEU A 321 -22.98 -19.14 -17.81
CA LEU A 321 -23.09 -17.69 -18.02
C LEU A 321 -24.51 -17.17 -17.81
N LYS A 322 -25.53 -17.94 -18.24
CA LYS A 322 -26.93 -17.58 -18.04
C LYS A 322 -27.30 -17.57 -16.54
N GLU A 323 -26.84 -18.57 -15.80
CA GLU A 323 -27.12 -18.68 -14.35
C GLU A 323 -26.36 -17.62 -13.54
N ILE A 324 -25.10 -17.34 -13.89
CA ILE A 324 -24.34 -16.20 -13.34
C ILE A 324 -25.06 -14.88 -13.62
N LYS A 325 -25.55 -14.68 -14.85
CA LYS A 325 -26.33 -13.49 -15.18
C LYS A 325 -27.60 -13.38 -14.32
N ASN A 326 -28.36 -14.47 -14.17
CA ASN A 326 -29.55 -14.49 -13.34
C ASN A 326 -29.25 -14.22 -11.85
N LEU A 327 -28.09 -14.67 -11.35
CA LEU A 327 -27.64 -14.36 -10.00
C LEU A 327 -27.35 -12.86 -9.85
N ILE A 328 -26.59 -12.29 -10.79
CA ILE A 328 -26.19 -10.88 -10.78
C ILE A 328 -27.40 -9.94 -10.94
N GLU A 329 -28.41 -10.33 -11.72
CA GLU A 329 -29.68 -9.59 -11.87
C GLU A 329 -30.45 -9.41 -10.54
N LYS A 330 -30.11 -10.17 -9.49
CA LYS A 330 -30.65 -9.99 -8.12
C LYS A 330 -29.91 -8.92 -7.31
N THR A 331 -28.85 -8.34 -7.86
CA THR A 331 -27.89 -7.46 -7.19
C THR A 331 -27.69 -6.18 -8.00
N ASP A 332 -27.04 -5.18 -7.40
CA ASP A 332 -26.64 -3.95 -8.10
C ASP A 332 -25.27 -4.08 -8.82
N CYS A 333 -24.72 -5.30 -8.91
CA CYS A 333 -23.39 -5.54 -9.48
C CYS A 333 -23.39 -5.43 -11.01
N LYS A 334 -22.28 -4.95 -11.57
CA LYS A 334 -22.05 -4.98 -13.02
C LYS A 334 -21.44 -6.31 -13.43
N LEU A 335 -21.96 -6.92 -14.50
CA LEU A 335 -21.33 -8.09 -15.13
C LEU A 335 -20.34 -7.63 -16.23
N LYS A 336 -19.09 -8.06 -16.13
CA LYS A 336 -18.05 -7.92 -17.17
C LYS A 336 -17.74 -9.32 -17.73
N ILE A 337 -17.75 -9.46 -19.05
CA ILE A 337 -17.51 -10.74 -19.72
C ILE A 337 -16.21 -10.65 -20.53
N CYS A 338 -15.24 -11.51 -20.20
CA CYS A 338 -14.02 -11.69 -20.96
C CYS A 338 -14.26 -12.71 -22.08
N PHE A 339 -14.34 -12.23 -23.33
CA PHE A 339 -14.68 -13.08 -24.48
C PHE A 339 -13.48 -13.86 -25.01
N GLN A 340 -13.77 -14.85 -25.87
CA GLN A 340 -12.76 -15.80 -26.38
C GLN A 340 -11.53 -15.15 -27.04
N TYR A 341 -11.69 -14.00 -27.69
CA TYR A 341 -10.56 -13.31 -28.33
C TYR A 341 -9.59 -12.69 -27.32
N MET A 342 -10.05 -12.43 -26.09
CA MET A 342 -9.23 -11.96 -24.96
C MET A 342 -8.70 -13.13 -24.15
N ASN A 343 -9.59 -14.05 -23.73
CA ASN A 343 -9.22 -15.15 -22.84
C ASN A 343 -8.44 -16.29 -23.51
N ARG A 344 -8.46 -16.36 -24.85
CA ARG A 344 -7.70 -17.32 -25.66
C ARG A 344 -7.90 -18.78 -25.24
N GLY A 345 -9.07 -19.12 -24.70
CA GLY A 345 -9.42 -20.47 -24.27
C GLY A 345 -9.19 -20.75 -22.77
N ASP A 346 -8.70 -19.79 -22.01
CA ASP A 346 -8.53 -19.90 -20.57
C ASP A 346 -9.77 -19.36 -19.83
N ARG A 347 -10.28 -20.16 -18.90
CA ARG A 347 -11.54 -19.91 -18.19
C ARG A 347 -11.34 -19.48 -16.75
N TRP A 348 -10.10 -19.50 -16.26
CA TRP A 348 -9.74 -19.37 -14.85
C TRP A 348 -9.37 -17.92 -14.52
N ILE A 349 -10.37 -17.04 -14.56
CA ILE A 349 -10.13 -15.62 -14.32
C ILE A 349 -9.78 -15.32 -12.85
N GLN A 350 -10.17 -16.19 -11.91
CA GLN A 350 -9.77 -16.12 -10.51
C GLN A 350 -8.28 -16.42 -10.33
N ASP A 351 -7.71 -17.27 -11.18
CA ASP A 351 -6.31 -17.71 -11.05
C ASP A 351 -5.31 -16.67 -11.52
N GLU A 352 -5.70 -15.83 -12.48
CA GLU A 352 -4.79 -14.87 -13.11
C GLU A 352 -4.71 -13.54 -12.37
N VAL A 353 -5.82 -13.08 -11.78
CA VAL A 353 -5.91 -11.73 -11.21
C VAL A 353 -6.49 -11.72 -9.83
N GLU A 354 -6.03 -10.79 -9.01
CA GLU A 354 -6.60 -10.50 -7.70
C GLU A 354 -6.91 -9.01 -7.59
N PHE A 355 -8.14 -8.66 -7.21
CA PHE A 355 -8.56 -7.26 -7.11
C PHE A 355 -8.25 -6.70 -5.73
N GLY A 356 -7.25 -5.81 -5.66
CA GLY A 356 -7.00 -4.96 -4.51
C GLY A 356 -7.28 -3.50 -4.77
N TYR A 357 -6.82 -2.64 -3.86
CA TYR A 357 -6.89 -1.19 -3.98
C TYR A 357 -5.71 -0.53 -3.27
N ILE A 358 -5.48 0.75 -3.63
CA ILE A 358 -4.63 1.67 -2.89
C ILE A 358 -5.44 2.90 -2.48
N ASP A 359 -5.05 3.56 -1.40
CA ASP A 359 -5.80 4.68 -0.84
C ASP A 359 -4.86 5.69 -0.18
N ALA A 360 -5.17 6.97 -0.34
CA ALA A 360 -4.51 8.12 0.27
C ALA A 360 -5.58 9.15 0.67
N PRO A 361 -5.26 10.17 1.48
CA PRO A 361 -6.23 11.18 1.90
C PRO A 361 -6.91 11.92 0.73
N HIS A 362 -6.19 12.09 -0.39
CA HIS A 362 -6.66 12.85 -1.55
C HIS A 362 -7.29 12.01 -2.67
N LYS A 363 -6.91 10.73 -2.81
CA LYS A 363 -7.39 9.82 -3.87
C LYS A 363 -7.16 8.35 -3.49
N GLY A 364 -7.90 7.45 -4.12
CA GLY A 364 -7.69 6.01 -4.05
C GLY A 364 -8.41 5.32 -5.20
N PHE A 365 -7.87 4.20 -5.67
CA PHE A 365 -8.40 3.46 -6.81
C PHE A 365 -8.09 1.95 -6.73
N PRO A 366 -8.86 1.09 -7.42
CA PRO A 366 -8.57 -0.34 -7.50
C PRO A 366 -7.26 -0.61 -8.23
N VAL A 367 -6.53 -1.63 -7.79
CA VAL A 367 -5.28 -2.09 -8.40
C VAL A 367 -5.33 -3.60 -8.55
N VAL A 368 -5.19 -4.10 -9.78
CA VAL A 368 -5.10 -5.53 -10.03
C VAL A 368 -3.68 -6.02 -9.75
N LEU A 369 -3.56 -7.05 -8.91
CA LEU A 369 -2.36 -7.87 -8.83
C LEU A 369 -2.50 -8.97 -9.88
N ASP A 370 -1.50 -9.09 -10.74
CA ASP A 370 -1.40 -10.09 -11.81
C ASP A 370 -0.49 -11.24 -11.36
N SER A 371 -0.97 -12.47 -11.55
CA SER A 371 -0.30 -13.69 -11.09
C SER A 371 0.82 -14.09 -12.05
N PRO A 372 1.97 -14.57 -11.54
CA PRO A 372 3.02 -15.13 -12.39
C PRO A 372 2.62 -16.48 -13.03
N ARG A 373 1.37 -16.95 -12.86
CA ARG A 373 0.79 -18.10 -13.57
C ARG A 373 1.00 -18.00 -15.08
N ASP A 374 0.85 -16.79 -15.62
CA ASP A 374 1.25 -16.40 -16.97
C ASP A 374 0.66 -17.29 -18.09
N GLY A 375 -0.62 -17.65 -17.93
CA GLY A 375 -1.35 -18.57 -18.81
C GLY A 375 -1.86 -17.91 -20.11
N ASN A 376 -2.99 -18.38 -20.66
CA ASN A 376 -3.55 -17.69 -21.83
C ASN A 376 -4.21 -16.36 -21.47
N LEU A 377 -4.42 -16.09 -20.18
CA LEU A 377 -4.92 -14.80 -19.66
C LEU A 377 -3.84 -13.77 -19.37
N LYS A 378 -2.54 -14.06 -19.53
CA LYS A 378 -1.44 -13.14 -19.14
C LYS A 378 -1.48 -11.70 -19.66
N ASP A 379 -2.07 -11.50 -20.83
CA ASP A 379 -2.17 -10.14 -21.39
C ASP A 379 -3.47 -9.43 -20.95
N PHE A 380 -4.42 -10.17 -20.38
CA PHE A 380 -5.75 -9.67 -20.02
C PHE A 380 -5.67 -8.51 -19.02
N PRO A 381 -4.89 -8.57 -17.94
CA PRO A 381 -4.89 -7.49 -16.96
C PRO A 381 -4.36 -6.18 -17.56
N VAL A 382 -3.26 -6.26 -18.31
CA VAL A 382 -2.64 -5.09 -18.97
C VAL A 382 -3.49 -4.56 -20.13
N LYS A 383 -4.15 -5.43 -20.91
CA LYS A 383 -4.91 -4.99 -22.11
C LYS A 383 -6.33 -4.54 -21.78
N GLU A 384 -6.98 -5.16 -20.81
CA GLU A 384 -8.42 -5.00 -20.57
C GLU A 384 -8.76 -4.37 -19.21
N LEU A 385 -7.88 -4.45 -18.21
CA LEU A 385 -8.12 -3.88 -16.89
C LEU A 385 -7.36 -2.58 -16.64
N LEU A 386 -6.08 -2.51 -17.00
CA LEU A 386 -5.26 -1.30 -16.87
C LEU A 386 -5.88 -0.12 -17.63
N GLY A 387 -6.19 0.95 -16.92
CA GLY A 387 -6.81 2.14 -17.48
C GLY A 387 -6.96 3.24 -16.43
N PRO A 388 -7.71 4.31 -16.73
CA PRO A 388 -7.87 5.43 -15.80
C PRO A 388 -8.53 4.97 -14.50
N ASP A 389 -7.95 5.33 -13.36
CA ASP A 389 -8.38 4.91 -12.02
C ASP A 389 -8.47 3.37 -11.86
N PHE A 390 -7.63 2.62 -12.58
CA PHE A 390 -7.54 1.16 -12.45
C PHE A 390 -6.09 0.70 -12.66
N GLY A 391 -5.37 0.54 -11.53
CA GLY A 391 -3.95 0.25 -11.51
C GLY A 391 -3.60 -1.21 -11.80
N TYR A 392 -2.33 -1.44 -12.12
CA TYR A 392 -1.74 -2.76 -12.39
C TYR A 392 -0.45 -2.96 -11.60
N VAL A 393 -0.25 -4.18 -11.07
CA VAL A 393 1.01 -4.61 -10.48
C VAL A 393 1.21 -6.11 -10.69
N THR A 394 2.45 -6.54 -10.92
CA THR A 394 2.83 -7.97 -11.02
C THR A 394 4.12 -8.25 -10.26
N ARG A 395 4.41 -9.53 -9.99
CA ARG A 395 5.67 -10.02 -9.43
C ARG A 395 6.13 -11.29 -10.14
N GLU A 396 7.19 -11.15 -10.92
CA GLU A 396 7.77 -12.25 -11.69
C GLU A 396 8.94 -12.91 -10.95
N PRO A 397 8.94 -14.24 -10.75
CA PRO A 397 10.07 -14.94 -10.17
C PRO A 397 11.25 -14.99 -11.14
N LEU A 398 12.45 -14.61 -10.68
CA LEU A 398 13.65 -14.61 -11.52
C LEU A 398 14.22 -16.01 -11.80
N PHE A 399 14.12 -16.92 -10.81
CA PHE A 399 14.73 -18.25 -10.86
C PHE A 399 13.81 -19.36 -10.36
N GLU A 400 12.82 -19.04 -9.53
CA GLU A 400 11.89 -20.02 -8.96
C GLU A 400 10.86 -20.43 -10.02
N ALA A 401 10.53 -21.72 -10.06
CA ALA A 401 9.51 -22.21 -10.97
C ALA A 401 8.12 -21.88 -10.42
N VAL A 402 7.26 -21.34 -11.27
CA VAL A 402 5.84 -21.12 -10.98
C VAL A 402 5.13 -22.47 -10.88
N THR A 403 4.27 -22.61 -9.87
CA THR A 403 3.47 -23.81 -9.62
C THR A 403 1.98 -23.47 -9.58
N SER A 404 1.13 -24.49 -9.45
CA SER A 404 -0.32 -24.27 -9.25
C SER A 404 -0.63 -23.40 -8.03
N LEU A 405 0.24 -23.37 -7.00
CA LEU A 405 0.04 -22.55 -5.80
C LEU A 405 0.28 -21.04 -6.03
N ASP A 406 0.78 -20.64 -7.20
CA ASP A 406 0.96 -19.24 -7.59
C ASP A 406 -0.29 -18.63 -8.25
N SER A 407 -1.26 -19.47 -8.64
CA SER A 407 -2.58 -19.00 -9.08
C SER A 407 -3.32 -18.33 -7.91
N PHE A 408 -4.10 -17.29 -8.20
CA PHE A 408 -4.78 -16.51 -7.15
C PHE A 408 -6.09 -17.08 -6.62
N GLY A 409 -6.58 -18.23 -7.11
CA GLY A 409 -7.45 -19.10 -6.30
C GLY A 409 -6.79 -19.55 -4.98
N ASN A 410 -5.46 -19.52 -4.92
CA ASN A 410 -4.66 -19.77 -3.72
C ASN A 410 -4.31 -18.51 -2.90
N LEU A 411 -4.91 -17.36 -3.22
CA LEU A 411 -4.69 -16.08 -2.53
C LEU A 411 -6.03 -15.47 -2.10
N GLU A 412 -6.35 -15.60 -0.82
CA GLU A 412 -7.61 -15.11 -0.24
C GLU A 412 -7.34 -14.12 0.90
N VAL A 413 -8.40 -13.49 1.43
CA VAL A 413 -8.28 -12.63 2.60
C VAL A 413 -9.48 -12.77 3.54
N SER A 414 -9.20 -12.81 4.84
CA SER A 414 -10.24 -12.88 5.86
C SER A 414 -11.02 -11.56 5.98
N PRO A 415 -12.23 -11.59 6.55
CA PRO A 415 -12.86 -10.38 7.07
C PRO A 415 -12.04 -9.77 8.22
N PRO A 416 -12.36 -8.54 8.66
CA PRO A 416 -11.74 -7.94 9.84
C PRO A 416 -11.90 -8.80 11.10
N VAL A 417 -10.82 -9.01 11.85
CA VAL A 417 -10.78 -9.89 13.03
C VAL A 417 -9.99 -9.28 14.18
N THR A 418 -10.20 -9.79 15.39
CA THR A 418 -9.39 -9.47 16.57
C THR A 418 -8.86 -10.76 17.17
N VAL A 419 -7.54 -10.86 17.30
CA VAL A 419 -6.87 -12.08 17.78
C VAL A 419 -6.05 -11.75 19.01
N ASN A 420 -6.39 -12.35 20.15
CA ASN A 420 -5.69 -12.15 21.42
C ASN A 420 -5.49 -10.66 21.79
N GLY A 421 -6.47 -9.81 21.48
CA GLY A 421 -6.43 -8.37 21.73
C GLY A 421 -5.77 -7.52 20.64
N LYS A 422 -5.16 -8.13 19.61
CA LYS A 422 -4.66 -7.41 18.43
C LYS A 422 -5.74 -7.32 17.36
N GLU A 423 -6.05 -6.11 16.90
CA GLU A 423 -7.02 -5.88 15.82
C GLU A 423 -6.35 -5.96 14.46
N TYR A 424 -7.01 -6.64 13.52
CA TYR A 424 -6.69 -6.68 12.10
C TYR A 424 -7.87 -6.09 11.33
N PRO A 425 -7.99 -4.76 11.28
CA PRO A 425 -9.20 -4.07 10.80
C PRO A 425 -9.41 -4.21 9.27
N LEU A 426 -8.38 -4.66 8.54
CA LEU A 426 -8.42 -4.96 7.11
C LEU A 426 -8.40 -6.47 6.81
N GLY A 427 -8.57 -7.29 7.85
CA GLY A 427 -8.45 -8.75 7.75
C GLY A 427 -7.01 -9.24 7.66
N ARG A 428 -6.85 -10.53 7.37
CA ARG A 428 -5.56 -11.19 7.18
C ARG A 428 -5.54 -11.97 5.87
N ILE A 429 -4.49 -11.80 5.07
CA ILE A 429 -4.29 -12.56 3.83
C ILE A 429 -4.08 -14.03 4.19
N LEU A 430 -4.63 -14.93 3.37
CA LEU A 430 -4.58 -16.38 3.50
C LEU A 430 -4.02 -16.97 2.21
N ILE A 431 -2.88 -17.65 2.30
CA ILE A 431 -2.25 -18.31 1.13
C ILE A 431 -2.00 -19.78 1.43
N GLY A 432 -2.23 -20.66 0.46
CA GLY A 432 -1.96 -22.09 0.62
C GLY A 432 -0.50 -22.44 0.41
N SER A 433 -0.02 -23.41 1.19
CA SER A 433 1.36 -23.89 1.24
C SER A 433 1.38 -25.40 1.52
N SER A 434 2.59 -25.94 1.64
CA SER A 434 2.87 -27.30 2.11
C SER A 434 3.36 -27.31 3.56
N PHE A 435 3.48 -28.49 4.18
CA PHE A 435 4.06 -28.58 5.51
C PHE A 435 5.56 -28.20 5.46
N PRO A 436 6.11 -27.50 6.48
CA PRO A 436 7.49 -27.02 6.44
C PRO A 436 8.56 -28.08 6.17
N LEU A 437 8.30 -29.34 6.53
CA LEU A 437 9.23 -30.47 6.38
C LEU A 437 8.91 -31.40 5.19
N SER A 438 7.86 -31.11 4.40
CA SER A 438 7.46 -32.01 3.31
C SER A 438 8.23 -31.80 2.01
N GLY A 439 8.88 -30.63 1.82
CA GLY A 439 9.47 -30.25 0.54
C GLY A 439 8.42 -30.13 -0.57
N GLY A 440 7.16 -29.86 -0.20
CA GLY A 440 6.04 -29.76 -1.13
C GLY A 440 5.98 -28.43 -1.87
N ARG A 441 4.91 -28.20 -2.63
CA ARG A 441 4.73 -26.94 -3.36
C ARG A 441 4.55 -25.77 -2.38
N ARG A 442 4.89 -24.57 -2.84
CA ARG A 442 4.66 -23.31 -2.11
C ARG A 442 4.57 -22.18 -3.13
N MET A 443 3.75 -21.18 -2.85
CA MET A 443 3.75 -19.94 -3.63
C MET A 443 5.17 -19.35 -3.66
N THR A 444 5.56 -18.82 -4.81
CA THR A 444 6.89 -18.25 -5.05
C THR A 444 7.23 -17.18 -4.02
N LYS A 445 8.53 -17.12 -3.67
CA LYS A 445 9.05 -16.18 -2.67
C LYS A 445 8.72 -14.73 -3.03
N VAL A 446 8.85 -14.36 -4.30
CA VAL A 446 8.63 -12.98 -4.75
C VAL A 446 7.21 -12.48 -4.48
N VAL A 447 6.19 -13.33 -4.66
CA VAL A 447 4.80 -12.98 -4.35
C VAL A 447 4.58 -12.96 -2.83
N ARG A 448 5.09 -13.96 -2.10
CA ARG A 448 4.97 -14.00 -0.63
C ARG A 448 5.60 -12.80 0.05
N ASP A 449 6.80 -12.40 -0.39
CA ASP A 449 7.51 -11.26 0.18
C ASP A 449 6.79 -9.94 -0.15
N PHE A 450 6.27 -9.80 -1.37
CA PHE A 450 5.43 -8.66 -1.73
C PHE A 450 4.21 -8.55 -0.80
N LEU A 451 3.45 -9.63 -0.61
CA LEU A 451 2.27 -9.64 0.28
C LEU A 451 2.65 -9.33 1.74
N GLN A 452 3.78 -9.86 2.22
CA GLN A 452 4.29 -9.61 3.56
C GLN A 452 4.73 -8.16 3.76
N ALA A 453 5.33 -7.54 2.73
CA ALA A 453 5.82 -6.16 2.75
C ALA A 453 4.69 -5.12 2.77
N GLN A 454 3.45 -5.51 2.42
CA GLN A 454 2.29 -4.62 2.54
C GLN A 454 1.89 -4.36 3.99
N VAL A 455 2.31 -5.24 4.93
CA VAL A 455 2.19 -5.13 6.39
C VAL A 455 0.74 -5.18 6.94
N VAL A 456 -0.20 -4.45 6.32
CA VAL A 456 -1.51 -4.11 6.88
C VAL A 456 -2.54 -5.26 6.89
N GLN A 457 -2.26 -6.35 6.18
CA GLN A 457 -3.08 -7.59 6.18
C GLN A 457 -2.27 -8.84 6.58
N ALA A 458 -1.07 -8.68 7.15
CA ALA A 458 -0.27 -9.71 7.84
C ALA A 458 -0.58 -11.19 7.47
N PRO A 459 -0.07 -11.69 6.33
CA PRO A 459 -0.43 -12.98 5.74
C PRO A 459 -0.29 -14.20 6.69
N VAL A 460 -1.11 -15.22 6.44
CA VAL A 460 -1.11 -16.53 7.11
C VAL A 460 -1.02 -17.63 6.06
N GLU A 461 -0.09 -18.57 6.24
CA GLU A 461 0.00 -19.76 5.40
C GLU A 461 -0.91 -20.88 5.91
N LEU A 462 -1.74 -21.39 5.02
CA LEU A 462 -2.61 -22.55 5.19
C LEU A 462 -1.99 -23.78 4.51
N TYR A 463 -2.55 -24.96 4.76
CA TYR A 463 -2.12 -26.21 4.12
C TYR A 463 -3.05 -26.56 2.97
N SER A 464 -2.63 -26.29 1.74
CA SER A 464 -3.38 -26.59 0.51
C SER A 464 -2.73 -27.69 -0.34
N ASP A 465 -1.45 -28.01 -0.11
CA ASP A 465 -0.68 -28.94 -0.95
C ASP A 465 -1.21 -30.40 -0.95
N TRP A 466 -2.17 -30.72 -0.08
CA TRP A 466 -2.92 -31.98 -0.11
C TRP A 466 -3.94 -32.07 -1.26
N LEU A 467 -4.27 -30.96 -1.92
CA LEU A 467 -5.13 -30.90 -3.11
C LEU A 467 -4.28 -30.95 -4.39
N ILE A 468 -4.82 -31.55 -5.45
CA ILE A 468 -4.13 -31.62 -6.75
C ILE A 468 -3.91 -30.22 -7.32
N VAL A 469 -4.95 -29.36 -7.30
CA VAL A 469 -4.84 -27.97 -7.72
C VAL A 469 -4.11 -27.17 -6.64
N GLY A 470 -4.50 -27.34 -5.37
CA GLY A 470 -3.69 -26.84 -4.26
C GLY A 470 -4.08 -25.44 -3.83
N HIS A 471 -5.35 -25.06 -3.99
CA HIS A 471 -5.85 -23.73 -3.69
C HIS A 471 -6.66 -23.70 -2.39
N VAL A 472 -6.66 -22.55 -1.71
CA VAL A 472 -7.42 -22.39 -0.45
C VAL A 472 -8.92 -22.22 -0.69
N ASP A 473 -9.31 -21.66 -1.84
CA ASP A 473 -10.73 -21.47 -2.23
C ASP A 473 -11.47 -22.81 -2.48
N GLU A 474 -10.74 -23.92 -2.63
CA GLU A 474 -11.30 -25.27 -2.79
C GLU A 474 -11.92 -25.79 -1.49
N PHE A 475 -11.50 -25.30 -0.33
CA PHE A 475 -11.92 -25.84 0.96
C PHE A 475 -12.47 -24.83 1.96
N MET A 476 -12.32 -23.53 1.72
CA MET A 476 -12.84 -22.49 2.60
C MET A 476 -13.40 -21.28 1.84
N THR A 477 -14.38 -20.61 2.44
CA THR A 477 -14.81 -19.27 2.02
C THR A 477 -15.40 -18.50 3.20
N PHE A 478 -15.61 -17.20 3.05
CA PHE A 478 -16.28 -16.36 4.05
C PHE A 478 -17.57 -15.77 3.49
N VAL A 479 -18.62 -15.76 4.32
CA VAL A 479 -19.90 -15.13 3.99
C VAL A 479 -20.30 -14.10 5.05
N PRO A 480 -20.75 -12.89 4.68
CA PRO A 480 -21.21 -11.89 5.62
C PRO A 480 -22.60 -12.28 6.15
N ILE A 481 -22.85 -12.19 7.46
CA ILE A 481 -24.22 -12.43 7.97
C ILE A 481 -25.13 -11.27 7.54
N PRO A 482 -26.19 -11.52 6.74
CA PRO A 482 -27.09 -10.47 6.27
C PRO A 482 -27.66 -9.64 7.42
N GLY A 483 -27.62 -8.32 7.27
CA GLY A 483 -28.11 -7.37 8.29
C GLY A 483 -27.17 -7.15 9.48
N LYS A 484 -26.02 -7.84 9.56
CA LYS A 484 -25.07 -7.72 10.66
C LYS A 484 -23.67 -7.31 10.19
N LYS A 485 -23.42 -6.00 10.14
CA LYS A 485 -22.23 -5.35 9.51
C LYS A 485 -20.84 -5.82 9.97
N LYS A 486 -20.72 -6.63 11.02
CA LYS A 486 -19.44 -7.13 11.58
C LYS A 486 -19.44 -8.64 11.83
N GLU A 487 -20.54 -9.34 11.57
CA GLU A 487 -20.59 -10.79 11.76
C GLU A 487 -20.43 -11.48 10.41
N PHE A 488 -19.64 -12.53 10.38
CA PHE A 488 -19.44 -13.39 9.22
C PHE A 488 -19.44 -14.86 9.65
N ARG A 489 -19.44 -15.77 8.68
CA ARG A 489 -19.15 -17.19 8.90
C ARG A 489 -18.03 -17.64 7.98
N LEU A 490 -17.13 -18.44 8.55
CA LEU A 490 -16.22 -19.27 7.79
C LEU A 490 -16.99 -20.52 7.35
N LEU A 491 -17.05 -20.76 6.05
CA LEU A 491 -17.59 -22.00 5.50
C LEU A 491 -16.40 -22.93 5.22
N MET A 492 -16.44 -24.16 5.71
CA MET A 492 -15.40 -25.16 5.51
C MET A 492 -15.98 -26.36 4.77
N ALA A 493 -15.25 -26.89 3.78
CA ALA A 493 -15.51 -28.22 3.24
C ALA A 493 -15.39 -29.26 4.37
N SER A 494 -16.29 -30.24 4.39
CA SER A 494 -16.32 -31.27 5.43
C SER A 494 -16.76 -32.62 4.86
N THR A 495 -15.82 -33.55 4.81
CA THR A 495 -16.12 -34.93 4.38
C THR A 495 -16.92 -35.67 5.43
N SER A 496 -16.64 -35.41 6.72
CA SER A 496 -17.35 -36.02 7.83
C SER A 496 -18.84 -35.63 7.85
N ALA A 497 -19.17 -34.38 7.51
CA ALA A 497 -20.55 -33.92 7.34
C ALA A 497 -21.25 -34.66 6.18
N CYS A 498 -20.56 -34.85 5.04
CA CYS A 498 -21.10 -35.58 3.90
C CYS A 498 -21.39 -37.05 4.22
N TYR A 499 -20.43 -37.75 4.86
CA TYR A 499 -20.64 -39.14 5.30
C TYR A 499 -21.76 -39.26 6.34
N LYS A 500 -21.89 -38.30 7.26
CA LYS A 500 -23.00 -38.26 8.22
C LYS A 500 -24.34 -38.16 7.50
N LEU A 501 -24.48 -37.20 6.59
CA LEU A 501 -25.70 -37.02 5.80
C LEU A 501 -26.05 -38.28 5.00
N PHE A 502 -25.08 -38.89 4.32
CA PHE A 502 -25.31 -40.10 3.54
C PHE A 502 -25.70 -41.31 4.39
N ARG A 503 -25.12 -41.47 5.59
CA ARG A 503 -25.54 -42.52 6.55
C ARG A 503 -26.95 -42.29 7.07
N GLU A 504 -27.33 -41.04 7.33
CA GLU A 504 -28.70 -40.68 7.72
C GLU A 504 -29.68 -41.05 6.60
N LYS A 505 -29.39 -40.64 5.36
CA LYS A 505 -30.22 -40.98 4.19
C LYS A 505 -30.27 -42.47 3.89
N GLN A 506 -29.18 -43.21 4.09
CA GLN A 506 -29.18 -44.67 4.00
C GLN A 506 -30.14 -45.29 5.04
N LYS A 507 -30.10 -44.81 6.29
CA LYS A 507 -30.95 -45.30 7.38
C LYS A 507 -32.43 -44.98 7.15
N GLU A 508 -32.73 -43.87 6.49
CA GLU A 508 -34.09 -43.49 6.05
C GLU A 508 -34.61 -44.35 4.87
N GLY A 509 -33.79 -45.26 4.33
CA GLY A 509 -34.18 -46.15 3.22
C GLY A 509 -33.76 -45.65 1.83
N HIS A 510 -33.02 -44.55 1.74
CA HIS A 510 -32.59 -43.94 0.48
C HIS A 510 -31.19 -44.40 0.02
N GLY A 511 -30.67 -45.52 0.51
CA GLY A 511 -29.33 -46.03 0.17
C GLY A 511 -29.09 -46.25 -1.33
N GLU A 512 -30.14 -46.49 -2.11
CA GLU A 512 -30.07 -46.66 -3.56
C GLU A 512 -30.23 -45.36 -4.36
N ALA A 513 -30.39 -44.20 -3.69
CA ALA A 513 -30.46 -42.91 -4.35
C ALA A 513 -29.17 -42.65 -5.16
N ILE A 514 -29.35 -42.22 -6.42
CA ILE A 514 -28.28 -42.12 -7.42
C ILE A 514 -27.73 -40.70 -7.46
N LEU A 515 -26.40 -40.57 -7.43
CA LEU A 515 -25.67 -39.33 -7.70
C LEU A 515 -25.52 -39.12 -9.21
N PHE A 516 -25.35 -37.86 -9.64
CA PHE A 516 -25.10 -37.49 -11.04
C PHE A 516 -26.23 -37.85 -12.01
N LYS A 517 -27.47 -37.97 -11.50
CA LYS A 517 -28.67 -38.19 -12.34
C LYS A 517 -28.83 -37.00 -13.29
N GLY A 518 -28.95 -37.29 -14.59
CA GLY A 518 -29.01 -36.29 -15.67
C GLY A 518 -27.69 -36.06 -16.41
N LEU A 519 -26.57 -36.62 -15.93
CA LEU A 519 -25.25 -36.47 -16.57
C LEU A 519 -24.89 -37.72 -17.38
N GLY A 520 -25.18 -37.70 -18.68
CA GLY A 520 -25.11 -38.87 -19.58
C GLY A 520 -23.80 -39.69 -19.54
N GLY A 521 -22.64 -39.05 -19.32
CA GLY A 521 -21.35 -39.74 -19.19
C GLY A 521 -21.14 -40.47 -17.85
N MET A 522 -21.90 -40.12 -16.80
CA MET A 522 -21.83 -40.72 -15.47
C MET A 522 -23.02 -41.62 -15.14
N SER A 523 -24.12 -41.51 -15.90
CA SER A 523 -25.31 -42.36 -15.78
C SER A 523 -24.99 -43.86 -15.81
N ASN A 524 -24.01 -44.28 -16.61
CA ASN A 524 -23.63 -45.69 -16.75
C ASN A 524 -22.88 -46.28 -15.53
N LYS A 525 -22.36 -45.45 -14.62
CA LYS A 525 -21.65 -45.91 -13.42
C LYS A 525 -22.59 -46.23 -12.26
N ARG A 526 -23.84 -45.73 -12.29
CA ARG A 526 -24.89 -45.88 -11.27
C ARG A 526 -24.31 -45.75 -9.86
N ILE A 527 -23.76 -44.58 -9.54
CA ILE A 527 -23.15 -44.31 -8.22
C ILE A 527 -24.27 -44.03 -7.23
N THR A 528 -24.35 -44.82 -6.15
CA THR A 528 -25.39 -44.70 -5.11
C THR A 528 -24.77 -44.41 -3.75
N ILE A 529 -25.59 -43.96 -2.80
CA ILE A 529 -25.19 -43.79 -1.39
C ILE A 529 -24.56 -45.10 -0.86
N ASN A 530 -25.20 -46.24 -1.08
CA ASN A 530 -24.70 -47.55 -0.65
C ASN A 530 -23.30 -47.84 -1.20
N LYS A 531 -23.06 -47.58 -2.49
CA LYS A 531 -21.74 -47.79 -3.12
C LYS A 531 -20.65 -46.88 -2.56
N ILE A 532 -20.98 -45.64 -2.20
CA ILE A 532 -20.03 -44.71 -1.59
C ILE A 532 -19.70 -45.19 -0.17
N LEU A 533 -20.72 -45.49 0.63
CA LEU A 533 -20.55 -45.90 2.03
C LEU A 533 -19.87 -47.26 2.18
N SER A 534 -20.01 -48.17 1.21
CA SER A 534 -19.35 -49.48 1.22
C SER A 534 -17.93 -49.46 0.62
N ASN A 535 -17.45 -48.33 0.11
CA ASN A 535 -16.11 -48.23 -0.47
C ASN A 535 -15.09 -47.85 0.61
N GLU A 536 -14.46 -48.86 1.22
CA GLU A 536 -13.50 -48.68 2.31
C GLU A 536 -12.31 -47.78 1.95
N ASN A 537 -11.81 -47.86 0.71
CA ASN A 537 -10.70 -47.02 0.25
C ASN A 537 -11.14 -45.54 0.20
N LEU A 538 -12.31 -45.26 -0.39
CA LEU A 538 -12.84 -43.89 -0.44
C LEU A 538 -13.10 -43.32 0.96
N VAL A 539 -13.51 -44.16 1.92
CA VAL A 539 -13.66 -43.77 3.32
C VAL A 539 -12.31 -43.37 3.92
N GLN A 540 -11.26 -44.18 3.76
CA GLN A 540 -9.92 -43.85 4.30
C GLN A 540 -9.34 -42.58 3.66
N GLN A 541 -9.49 -42.43 2.34
CA GLN A 541 -9.10 -41.22 1.60
C GLN A 541 -9.77 -39.96 2.17
N ASN A 542 -11.06 -40.03 2.47
CA ASN A 542 -11.80 -38.88 2.99
C ASN A 542 -11.59 -38.63 4.48
N LEU A 543 -11.24 -39.66 5.26
CA LEU A 543 -10.74 -39.48 6.63
C LEU A 543 -9.42 -38.71 6.61
N TYR A 544 -8.51 -39.05 5.70
CA TYR A 544 -7.28 -38.27 5.49
C TYR A 544 -7.59 -36.82 5.08
N ALA A 545 -8.43 -36.60 4.06
CA ALA A 545 -8.83 -35.26 3.64
C ALA A 545 -9.46 -34.46 4.79
N GLN A 546 -10.31 -35.08 5.63
CA GLN A 546 -10.85 -34.42 6.82
C GLN A 546 -9.75 -33.99 7.79
N ARG A 547 -8.69 -34.79 7.97
CA ARG A 547 -7.56 -34.40 8.83
C ARG A 547 -6.79 -33.20 8.28
N CYS A 548 -6.66 -33.09 6.96
CA CYS A 548 -6.09 -31.90 6.31
C CYS A 548 -6.99 -30.67 6.53
N LEU A 549 -8.31 -30.83 6.38
CA LEU A 549 -9.31 -29.79 6.64
C LEU A 549 -9.30 -29.33 8.11
N ASP A 550 -9.23 -30.27 9.05
CA ASP A 550 -9.21 -30.01 10.49
C ASP A 550 -7.91 -29.29 10.91
N TRP A 551 -6.78 -29.64 10.30
CA TRP A 551 -5.52 -28.92 10.53
C TRP A 551 -5.65 -27.45 10.14
N ASN A 552 -6.23 -27.17 8.97
CA ASN A 552 -6.52 -25.81 8.53
C ASN A 552 -7.54 -25.11 9.43
N ARG A 553 -8.58 -25.82 9.89
CA ARG A 553 -9.58 -25.30 10.84
C ARG A 553 -8.89 -24.78 12.11
N ASP A 554 -7.94 -25.54 12.65
CA ASP A 554 -7.22 -25.15 13.86
C ASP A 554 -6.31 -23.94 13.64
N ILE A 555 -5.62 -23.86 12.49
CA ILE A 555 -4.85 -22.66 12.12
C ILE A 555 -5.76 -21.44 11.96
N LEU A 556 -6.87 -21.56 11.22
CA LEU A 556 -7.82 -20.47 11.02
C LEU A 556 -8.41 -20.00 12.35
N LYS A 557 -8.81 -20.91 13.24
CA LYS A 557 -9.28 -20.56 14.59
C LYS A 557 -8.23 -19.81 15.39
N LYS A 558 -6.98 -20.28 15.37
CA LYS A 558 -5.88 -19.65 16.09
C LYS A 558 -5.53 -18.26 15.53
N GLU A 559 -5.33 -18.16 14.22
CA GLU A 559 -4.78 -16.98 13.55
C GLU A 559 -5.83 -15.90 13.23
N LEU A 560 -7.11 -16.26 13.25
CA LEU A 560 -8.23 -15.34 13.03
C LEU A 560 -9.11 -15.16 14.30
N GLY A 561 -8.77 -15.82 15.41
CA GLY A 561 -9.50 -15.71 16.68
C GLY A 561 -10.92 -16.29 16.62
N LEU A 562 -11.16 -17.29 15.78
CA LEU A 562 -12.49 -17.88 15.56
C LEU A 562 -12.81 -18.98 16.56
N THR A 563 -14.10 -19.15 16.81
CA THR A 563 -14.66 -20.27 17.58
C THR A 563 -15.51 -21.16 16.68
N GLU A 564 -15.93 -22.32 17.18
CA GLU A 564 -16.85 -23.21 16.46
C GLU A 564 -18.19 -22.54 16.10
N LYS A 565 -18.58 -21.46 16.78
CA LYS A 565 -19.82 -20.71 16.46
C LYS A 565 -19.70 -19.91 15.16
N ASP A 566 -18.47 -19.65 14.74
CA ASP A 566 -18.14 -18.83 13.57
C ASP A 566 -17.97 -19.70 12.31
N ILE A 567 -18.03 -21.03 12.45
CA ILE A 567 -17.73 -21.99 11.38
C ILE A 567 -18.98 -22.80 11.03
N ILE A 568 -19.22 -22.97 9.74
CA ILE A 568 -20.26 -23.85 9.19
C ILE A 568 -19.60 -24.86 8.25
N ASP A 569 -19.85 -26.14 8.51
CA ASP A 569 -19.33 -27.23 7.72
C ASP A 569 -20.28 -27.56 6.55
N LEU A 570 -19.79 -27.43 5.31
CA LEU A 570 -20.52 -27.82 4.11
C LEU A 570 -20.09 -29.24 3.67
N PRO A 571 -21.03 -30.12 3.31
CA PRO A 571 -20.69 -31.48 2.92
C PRO A 571 -19.89 -31.49 1.62
N ALA A 572 -18.67 -32.02 1.68
CA ALA A 572 -17.78 -32.21 0.55
C ALA A 572 -17.34 -33.68 0.47
N LEU A 573 -16.80 -34.11 -0.66
CA LEU A 573 -16.22 -35.44 -0.80
C LEU A 573 -15.09 -35.38 -1.81
N PHE A 574 -14.00 -36.10 -1.54
CA PHE A 574 -12.80 -36.09 -2.37
C PHE A 574 -12.41 -37.50 -2.81
N LYS A 575 -11.60 -37.57 -3.86
CA LYS A 575 -10.89 -38.78 -4.28
C LYS A 575 -9.41 -38.46 -4.37
N LEU A 576 -8.56 -39.34 -3.85
CA LEU A 576 -7.11 -39.17 -3.96
C LEU A 576 -6.57 -39.81 -5.23
N ASN A 577 -5.56 -39.17 -5.84
CA ASN A 577 -4.71 -39.76 -6.88
C ASN A 577 -3.65 -40.70 -6.27
N GLU A 578 -2.78 -41.27 -7.10
CA GLU A 578 -1.71 -42.19 -6.66
C GLU A 578 -0.65 -41.51 -5.80
N GLU A 579 -0.49 -40.19 -5.93
CA GLU A 579 0.45 -39.35 -5.18
C GLU A 579 -0.14 -38.87 -3.84
N GLY A 580 -1.37 -39.27 -3.51
CA GLY A 580 -2.05 -38.91 -2.26
C GLY A 580 -2.70 -37.52 -2.25
N GLN A 581 -2.80 -36.86 -3.41
CA GLN A 581 -3.44 -35.56 -3.57
C GLN A 581 -4.92 -35.69 -3.92
N ALA A 582 -5.75 -34.84 -3.34
CA ALA A 582 -7.20 -34.87 -3.45
C ALA A 582 -7.73 -34.07 -4.65
N MET A 583 -8.74 -34.62 -5.33
CA MET A 583 -9.64 -33.92 -6.24
C MET A 583 -11.07 -34.02 -5.72
N ALA A 584 -11.91 -33.02 -6.03
CA ALA A 584 -13.33 -33.05 -5.70
C ALA A 584 -14.03 -34.27 -6.34
N TYR A 585 -14.81 -35.01 -5.56
CA TYR A 585 -15.59 -36.16 -6.05
C TYR A 585 -16.87 -35.70 -6.76
N PHE A 586 -17.47 -34.62 -6.26
CA PHE A 586 -18.55 -33.85 -6.84
C PHE A 586 -18.24 -32.35 -6.66
N PRO A 587 -18.91 -31.43 -7.38
CA PRO A 587 -18.62 -30.00 -7.31
C PRO A 587 -18.44 -29.44 -5.90
N ASN A 588 -17.30 -28.81 -5.62
CA ASN A 588 -16.95 -28.27 -4.30
C ASN A 588 -17.79 -27.04 -3.96
N MET A 589 -18.90 -27.24 -3.25
CA MET A 589 -19.86 -26.18 -2.94
C MET A 589 -19.30 -24.97 -2.16
N VAL A 590 -18.16 -25.11 -1.49
CA VAL A 590 -17.51 -23.99 -0.77
C VAL A 590 -16.87 -22.98 -1.72
N ASN A 591 -16.50 -23.40 -2.94
CA ASN A 591 -15.91 -22.59 -4.01
C ASN A 591 -17.03 -21.82 -4.74
N MET A 592 -17.71 -20.93 -4.00
CA MET A 592 -18.91 -20.20 -4.42
C MET A 592 -18.64 -18.71 -4.66
N ILE A 593 -19.45 -18.07 -5.50
CA ILE A 593 -19.46 -16.61 -5.61
C ILE A 593 -20.35 -15.99 -4.52
N VAL A 594 -19.80 -15.01 -3.79
CA VAL A 594 -20.48 -14.34 -2.67
C VAL A 594 -20.84 -12.90 -3.04
N LEU A 595 -22.12 -12.62 -3.26
CA LEU A 595 -22.64 -11.28 -3.56
C LEU A 595 -23.58 -10.83 -2.43
N ASP A 596 -22.98 -10.35 -1.34
CA ASP A 596 -23.66 -10.06 -0.07
C ASP A 596 -24.46 -11.26 0.45
N LYS A 597 -25.80 -11.21 0.35
CA LYS A 597 -26.71 -12.29 0.81
C LYS A 597 -26.99 -13.34 -0.28
N ASP A 598 -26.70 -13.04 -1.54
CA ASP A 598 -26.97 -13.90 -2.68
C ASP A 598 -25.71 -14.72 -3.01
N LEU A 599 -25.82 -16.04 -2.87
CA LEU A 599 -24.71 -16.99 -3.03
C LEU A 599 -24.90 -17.79 -4.31
N GLY A 600 -23.90 -17.79 -5.19
CA GLY A 600 -23.83 -18.66 -6.36
C GLY A 600 -23.00 -19.90 -6.05
N VAL A 601 -23.68 -20.97 -5.66
CA VAL A 601 -23.08 -22.21 -5.15
C VAL A 601 -22.91 -23.21 -6.30
N PRO A 602 -21.76 -23.87 -6.48
CA PRO A 602 -21.61 -24.97 -7.43
C PRO A 602 -22.68 -26.04 -7.23
N LYS A 603 -23.36 -26.48 -8.30
CA LYS A 603 -24.42 -27.48 -8.20
C LYS A 603 -23.81 -28.87 -7.94
N PRO A 604 -24.07 -29.52 -6.80
CA PRO A 604 -23.32 -30.71 -6.40
C PRO A 604 -23.76 -32.01 -7.11
N PHE A 605 -24.91 -32.03 -7.77
CA PHE A 605 -25.48 -33.24 -8.40
C PHE A 605 -25.53 -34.47 -7.46
N GLY A 606 -25.82 -34.23 -6.18
CA GLY A 606 -25.92 -35.28 -5.16
C GLY A 606 -27.11 -36.23 -5.34
N PRO A 607 -27.29 -37.17 -4.40
CA PRO A 607 -28.39 -38.13 -4.44
C PRO A 607 -29.76 -37.43 -4.51
N LEU A 608 -30.60 -37.83 -5.46
CA LEU A 608 -31.98 -37.35 -5.52
C LEU A 608 -32.88 -38.19 -4.61
N ILE A 609 -33.56 -37.50 -3.70
CA ILE A 609 -34.58 -38.05 -2.80
C ILE A 609 -35.84 -37.20 -3.02
N ASP A 610 -36.94 -37.84 -3.39
CA ASP A 610 -38.20 -37.16 -3.76
C ASP A 610 -37.99 -36.05 -4.82
N GLU A 611 -37.13 -36.34 -5.82
CA GLU A 611 -36.69 -35.43 -6.90
C GLU A 611 -35.94 -34.16 -6.43
N GLN A 612 -35.53 -34.09 -5.16
CA GLN A 612 -34.67 -33.03 -4.62
C GLN A 612 -33.26 -33.55 -4.32
N CYS A 613 -32.24 -32.77 -4.65
CA CYS A 613 -30.86 -33.09 -4.28
C CYS A 613 -30.67 -32.91 -2.77
N CYS A 614 -30.31 -33.98 -2.05
CA CYS A 614 -30.18 -33.92 -0.60
C CYS A 614 -29.02 -33.03 -0.13
N LEU A 615 -27.96 -32.87 -0.95
CA LEU A 615 -26.85 -31.95 -0.67
C LEU A 615 -27.31 -30.49 -0.78
N GLU A 616 -28.02 -30.13 -1.85
CA GLU A 616 -28.59 -28.78 -2.02
C GLU A 616 -29.55 -28.43 -0.87
N ALA A 617 -30.44 -29.36 -0.52
CA ALA A 617 -31.36 -29.18 0.60
C ALA A 617 -30.63 -29.00 1.94
N HIS A 618 -29.56 -29.76 2.18
CA HIS A 618 -28.77 -29.64 3.40
C HIS A 618 -28.05 -28.29 3.48
N VAL A 619 -27.39 -27.84 2.41
CA VAL A 619 -26.74 -26.52 2.37
C VAL A 619 -27.76 -25.39 2.60
N CYS A 620 -28.93 -25.46 1.95
CA CYS A 620 -30.01 -24.51 2.21
C CYS A 620 -30.44 -24.51 3.68
N SER A 621 -30.54 -25.68 4.32
CA SER A 621 -30.92 -25.78 5.74
C SER A 621 -29.90 -25.15 6.69
N LEU A 622 -28.63 -25.04 6.28
CA LEU A 622 -27.57 -24.39 7.05
C LEU A 622 -27.56 -22.87 6.83
N LEU A 623 -27.74 -22.42 5.59
CA LEU A 623 -27.49 -21.03 5.18
C LEU A 623 -28.76 -20.16 5.13
N GLN A 624 -29.89 -20.69 4.66
CA GLN A 624 -31.13 -19.89 4.56
C GLN A 624 -31.63 -19.36 5.92
N PRO A 625 -31.52 -20.09 7.05
CA PRO A 625 -31.89 -19.54 8.36
C PRO A 625 -31.07 -18.31 8.79
N LEU A 626 -29.88 -18.13 8.20
CA LEU A 626 -29.04 -16.95 8.43
C LEU A 626 -29.38 -15.78 7.50
N GLY A 627 -30.33 -15.96 6.57
CA GLY A 627 -30.79 -14.94 5.62
C GLY A 627 -30.16 -15.03 4.24
N PHE A 628 -29.40 -16.08 3.94
CA PHE A 628 -28.78 -16.27 2.62
C PHE A 628 -29.76 -16.80 1.57
N SER A 629 -29.55 -16.39 0.33
CA SER A 629 -30.25 -16.85 -0.88
C SER A 629 -29.28 -17.71 -1.70
N CYS A 630 -29.45 -19.02 -1.65
CA CYS A 630 -28.59 -19.96 -2.37
C CYS A 630 -29.12 -20.20 -3.79
N THR A 631 -28.31 -19.89 -4.80
CA THR A 631 -28.55 -20.21 -6.21
C THR A 631 -27.54 -21.27 -6.63
N PHE A 632 -27.98 -22.48 -6.96
CA PHE A 632 -27.09 -23.55 -7.41
C PHE A 632 -26.82 -23.42 -8.91
N ILE A 633 -25.56 -23.32 -9.29
CA ILE A 633 -25.09 -23.05 -10.66
C ILE A 633 -24.47 -24.32 -11.24
N ASP A 634 -24.94 -24.74 -12.41
CA ASP A 634 -24.38 -25.87 -13.15
C ASP A 634 -23.10 -25.45 -13.88
N ASP A 635 -21.97 -25.86 -13.31
CA ASP A 635 -20.64 -25.66 -13.84
C ASP A 635 -19.99 -26.98 -14.27
N ILE A 636 -20.69 -28.12 -14.21
CA ILE A 636 -20.01 -29.43 -14.21
C ILE A 636 -19.30 -29.72 -15.53
N SER A 637 -19.90 -29.32 -16.64
CA SER A 637 -19.34 -29.55 -17.96
C SER A 637 -18.26 -28.53 -18.32
N SER A 638 -18.30 -27.33 -17.75
CA SER A 638 -17.43 -26.22 -18.08
C SER A 638 -16.37 -25.90 -17.02
N TYR A 639 -16.41 -26.44 -15.81
CA TYR A 639 -15.41 -26.13 -14.78
C TYR A 639 -15.04 -27.40 -14.01
N HIS A 640 -16.00 -28.10 -13.40
CA HIS A 640 -15.70 -29.25 -12.53
C HIS A 640 -14.86 -30.35 -13.18
N LYS A 641 -15.17 -30.71 -14.45
CA LYS A 641 -14.38 -31.71 -15.21
C LYS A 641 -12.91 -31.31 -15.42
N LEU A 642 -12.59 -30.04 -15.24
CA LEU A 642 -11.26 -29.46 -15.34
C LEU A 642 -10.68 -29.09 -13.97
N MET A 643 -11.24 -29.64 -12.88
CA MET A 643 -10.78 -29.49 -11.50
C MET A 643 -10.95 -28.09 -10.89
N GLY A 644 -11.97 -27.33 -11.28
CA GLY A 644 -12.35 -26.08 -10.62
C GLY A 644 -13.86 -25.87 -10.60
N GLU A 645 -14.36 -24.86 -9.89
CA GLU A 645 -15.81 -24.61 -9.74
C GLU A 645 -16.18 -23.15 -10.06
N VAL A 646 -17.38 -22.72 -9.66
CA VAL A 646 -17.91 -21.36 -9.85
C VAL A 646 -16.93 -20.25 -9.45
N HIS A 647 -16.33 -20.30 -8.26
CA HIS A 647 -15.41 -19.25 -7.80
C HIS A 647 -14.14 -19.21 -8.67
N CYS A 648 -13.51 -20.35 -8.97
CA CYS A 648 -12.35 -20.38 -9.90
C CYS A 648 -12.63 -19.77 -11.29
N GLY A 649 -13.89 -19.83 -11.75
CA GLY A 649 -14.33 -19.31 -13.04
C GLY A 649 -14.80 -17.85 -13.05
N THR A 650 -14.84 -17.18 -11.89
CA THR A 650 -15.35 -15.80 -11.73
C THR A 650 -14.41 -14.99 -10.84
N ASN A 651 -14.44 -13.66 -10.91
CA ASN A 651 -13.72 -12.83 -9.95
C ASN A 651 -14.52 -11.57 -9.63
N VAL A 652 -14.53 -11.12 -8.38
CA VAL A 652 -15.40 -10.05 -7.89
C VAL A 652 -14.57 -8.85 -7.42
N CYS A 653 -14.69 -7.73 -8.13
CA CYS A 653 -14.18 -6.44 -7.66
C CYS A 653 -15.16 -5.88 -6.63
N ARG A 654 -14.66 -5.50 -5.45
CA ARG A 654 -15.45 -5.04 -4.29
C ARG A 654 -15.10 -3.61 -3.90
N LYS A 655 -15.96 -2.99 -3.09
CA LYS A 655 -15.65 -1.69 -2.49
C LYS A 655 -14.48 -1.84 -1.52
N PRO A 656 -13.59 -0.83 -1.41
CA PRO A 656 -12.52 -0.82 -0.41
C PRO A 656 -13.08 -0.73 1.00
N PHE A 657 -12.24 -1.04 2.00
CA PHE A 657 -12.62 -0.84 3.41
C PHE A 657 -12.86 0.65 3.70
N ALA A 658 -13.85 0.94 4.55
CA ALA A 658 -14.03 2.29 5.08
C ALA A 658 -12.93 2.67 6.10
N PHE A 659 -12.32 1.67 6.75
CA PHE A 659 -11.17 1.88 7.65
C PHE A 659 -9.94 2.26 6.83
N LYS A 660 -9.25 3.32 7.26
CA LYS A 660 -8.06 3.83 6.57
C LYS A 660 -6.81 3.08 7.03
N TRP A 661 -6.03 2.56 6.08
CA TRP A 661 -4.91 1.66 6.38
C TRP A 661 -3.82 2.31 7.23
N TRP A 662 -3.61 3.62 7.10
CA TRP A 662 -2.64 4.34 7.92
C TRP A 662 -3.04 4.48 9.40
N HIS A 663 -4.29 4.15 9.76
CA HIS A 663 -4.75 4.04 11.15
C HIS A 663 -4.52 2.65 11.77
N VAL A 664 -4.03 1.67 11.00
CA VAL A 664 -3.57 0.39 11.56
C VAL A 664 -2.40 0.65 12.49
N VAL A 665 -2.25 -0.17 13.53
CA VAL A 665 -1.02 -0.29 14.33
C VAL A 665 -0.48 -1.71 14.10
N PRO A 666 0.40 -1.89 13.10
CA PRO A 666 0.71 -3.22 12.56
C PRO A 666 1.40 -4.20 13.49
#